data_AF-A0A0V0W7Z4-F1
#
_entry.id   AF-A0A0V0W7Z4-F1
#
_cell.length_a   1.000
_cell.length_b   1.000
_cell.length_c   1.000
_cell.angle_alpha   90.00
_cell.angle_beta   90.00
_cell.angle_gamma   90.00
#
_symmetry.space_group_name_H-M   'P 1'
#
loop_
_entity.id
_entity.type
_entity.pdbx_description
1 polymer ?
#
loop_
_entity_poly.entity_id
_entity_poly.type
_entity_poly.pdbx_seq_one_letter_code
_entity_poly.pdbx_strand_id
1 'polypeptide(L)'
;LPVHVAAKLGMKNYFELIKSNQLSCKQQLSHVCQPEGCYPLHIAVESGNVDLVVYMIDCLQASLTVTDIRGQTPFHYAARTSPTMIAALACYDNEKSRINALSKDGYTPLFLSISSCKPTCTAALLKQGAVLNIMCNGRSPIHMAMLQSGNKLNEMIKTLVEASPDCIYQAEKQTGNSALHVAGNKQALNALLSVCPDINLNCRNNAGQTALHLHTYLNNLSCVVALYYHGADLNAKDTNGNTSLHIAVSAENESMTKALLVLGADPNIVNDNGHSPRHTAARLNVRGRELMRCLIIGGAIRCPIESSGCAATCSYRNADESDLSVQYTALNYLETVSVCKQEKCIKKVVEMAATGKKFDVLLSLDGGGIRGVILVQILLYIEAALKKPLISYVTWLAGTSTGGFLAAGLAKGMSLRDCQKIYLRMKDCLFEGRIRPYQSDAFEQLIKANIGETSKITDIVSPKLIITTVLAEKHPVQLHMFRNYTLPGDDNQCCTQCSYIPDIPLWKVLRCSSAAPTYFDSVDNKFVDGGLIANNPALDLLSEFERYKSCQEFSECNEEASVGCLLSIGTGRIPDMPIESLNLGFINVIDMVSAFKNLGYMVMDQVTAAEGRPVDRARSWCHCMGVPFFRFSTPMSKDYALDTKSDQDLIQMMWETLEYVVNERNEIARLVIRPELNL
;
A
#
# COMPACT_ATOMS: atom_id res chain seq x y z
N LEU A 1 38.06 -3.36 -37.57
CA LEU A 1 38.82 -2.58 -38.58
C LEU A 1 38.74 -1.09 -38.26
N PRO A 2 39.63 -0.24 -38.82
CA PRO A 2 39.59 1.21 -38.62
C PRO A 2 38.22 1.83 -38.92
N VAL A 3 37.50 1.33 -39.94
CA VAL A 3 36.14 1.78 -40.29
C VAL A 3 35.12 1.60 -39.16
N HIS A 4 35.20 0.51 -38.39
CA HIS A 4 34.30 0.26 -37.25
C HIS A 4 34.62 1.18 -36.07
N VAL A 5 35.91 1.42 -35.82
CA VAL A 5 36.37 2.36 -34.77
C VAL A 5 35.97 3.79 -35.13
N ALA A 6 36.17 4.19 -36.40
CA ALA A 6 35.74 5.49 -36.90
C ALA A 6 34.22 5.67 -36.79
N ALA A 7 33.42 4.63 -37.06
CA ALA A 7 31.97 4.65 -36.86
C ALA A 7 31.60 4.82 -35.38
N LYS A 8 32.29 4.12 -34.47
CA LYS A 8 32.03 4.21 -33.02
C LYS A 8 32.38 5.59 -32.46
N LEU A 9 33.49 6.17 -32.92
CA LEU A 9 33.98 7.48 -32.50
C LEU A 9 33.32 8.66 -33.24
N GLY A 10 32.50 8.41 -34.26
CA GLY A 10 31.84 9.47 -35.02
C GLY A 10 32.76 10.26 -35.96
N MET A 11 33.87 9.67 -36.41
CA MET A 11 34.92 10.37 -37.17
C MET A 11 34.54 10.58 -38.64
N LYS A 12 33.70 11.58 -38.94
CA LYS A 12 33.24 11.90 -40.31
C LYS A 12 34.39 12.07 -41.32
N ASN A 13 35.49 12.70 -40.92
CA ASN A 13 36.66 12.93 -41.79
C ASN A 13 37.25 11.62 -42.34
N TYR A 14 37.19 10.52 -41.58
CA TYR A 14 37.63 9.20 -42.06
C TYR A 14 36.73 8.71 -43.20
N PHE A 15 35.42 8.91 -43.08
CA PHE A 15 34.43 8.54 -44.08
C PHE A 15 34.49 9.42 -45.34
N GLU A 16 34.89 10.69 -45.21
CA GLU A 16 35.21 11.57 -46.34
C GLU A 16 36.46 11.11 -47.09
N LEU A 17 37.50 10.68 -46.36
CA LEU A 17 38.73 10.18 -46.95
C LEU A 17 38.49 8.92 -47.80
N ILE A 18 37.73 7.95 -47.27
CA ILE A 18 37.47 6.69 -48.00
C ILE A 18 36.53 6.88 -49.20
N LYS A 19 35.70 7.94 -49.23
CA LYS A 19 34.82 8.26 -50.36
C LYS A 19 35.59 8.52 -51.64
N SER A 20 36.80 9.08 -51.53
CA SER A 20 37.68 9.36 -52.68
C SER A 20 38.06 8.09 -53.47
N ASN A 21 37.92 6.90 -52.87
CA ASN A 21 38.20 5.61 -53.50
C ASN A 21 36.95 4.70 -53.43
N GLN A 22 36.07 4.80 -54.43
CA GLN A 22 34.74 4.16 -54.43
C GLN A 22 34.77 2.63 -54.21
N LEU A 23 35.76 1.93 -54.75
CA LEU A 23 35.85 0.47 -54.66
C LEU A 23 36.23 0.01 -53.24
N SER A 24 37.17 0.72 -52.62
CA SER A 24 37.57 0.53 -51.22
C SER A 24 36.45 0.89 -50.25
N CYS A 25 35.70 1.98 -50.54
CA CYS A 25 34.60 2.43 -49.70
C CYS A 25 33.49 1.38 -49.57
N LYS A 26 33.02 0.80 -50.68
CA LYS A 26 32.00 -0.25 -50.65
C LYS A 26 32.46 -1.49 -49.89
N GLN A 27 33.71 -1.91 -50.09
CA GLN A 27 34.30 -3.05 -49.37
C GLN A 27 34.34 -2.80 -47.87
N GLN A 28 34.82 -1.64 -47.43
CA GLN A 28 34.92 -1.28 -46.02
C GLN A 28 33.56 -1.15 -45.33
N LEU A 29 32.55 -0.59 -46.01
CA LEU A 29 31.18 -0.48 -45.49
C LEU A 29 30.47 -1.84 -45.40
N SER A 30 30.81 -2.78 -46.29
CA SER A 30 30.28 -4.15 -46.27
C SER A 30 31.00 -5.07 -45.27
N HIS A 31 32.08 -4.61 -44.64
CA HIS A 31 32.84 -5.46 -43.73
C HIS A 31 32.16 -5.60 -42.38
N VAL A 32 31.99 -6.86 -41.97
CA VAL A 32 31.32 -7.23 -40.73
C VAL A 32 32.29 -7.20 -39.55
N CYS A 33 31.88 -6.62 -38.42
CA CYS A 33 32.62 -6.67 -37.16
C CYS A 33 32.25 -7.96 -36.39
N GLN A 34 33.23 -8.74 -35.97
CA GLN A 34 33.05 -9.93 -35.14
C GLN A 34 33.22 -9.55 -33.65
N PRO A 35 32.52 -10.20 -32.71
CA PRO A 35 31.71 -11.42 -32.87
C PRO A 35 30.24 -11.19 -33.25
N GLU A 36 29.74 -9.95 -33.18
CA GLU A 36 28.30 -9.65 -33.23
C GLU A 36 27.71 -9.56 -34.65
N GLY A 37 28.55 -9.55 -35.67
CA GLY A 37 28.09 -9.40 -37.05
C GLY A 37 27.73 -7.95 -37.42
N CYS A 38 28.24 -6.96 -36.68
CA CYS A 38 27.83 -5.56 -36.84
C CYS A 38 28.49 -4.89 -38.04
N TYR A 39 27.71 -4.21 -38.88
CA TYR A 39 28.22 -3.35 -39.94
C TYR A 39 28.61 -1.97 -39.38
N PRO A 40 29.50 -1.20 -40.03
CA PRO A 40 29.83 0.16 -39.61
C PRO A 40 28.60 1.05 -39.40
N LEU A 41 27.55 0.86 -40.21
CA LEU A 41 26.29 1.59 -40.06
C LEU A 41 25.56 1.26 -38.75
N HIS A 42 25.53 -0.01 -38.33
CA HIS A 42 24.95 -0.39 -37.02
C HIS A 42 25.68 0.31 -35.87
N ILE A 43 27.02 0.35 -35.94
CA ILE A 43 27.86 0.96 -34.91
C ILE A 43 27.68 2.48 -34.89
N ALA A 44 27.54 3.13 -36.04
CA ALA A 44 27.28 4.57 -36.15
C ALA A 44 25.87 4.95 -35.63
N VAL A 45 24.86 4.10 -35.89
CA VAL A 45 23.52 4.27 -35.34
C VAL A 45 23.53 4.09 -33.82
N GLU A 46 24.26 3.09 -33.33
CA GLU A 46 24.41 2.81 -31.89
C GLU A 46 25.12 3.96 -31.15
N SER A 47 26.13 4.58 -31.77
CA SER A 47 26.86 5.72 -31.19
C SER A 47 26.02 7.01 -31.17
N GLY A 48 24.88 7.05 -31.87
CA GLY A 48 23.94 8.17 -31.84
C GLY A 48 24.36 9.38 -32.67
N ASN A 49 25.40 9.25 -33.52
CA ASN A 49 25.86 10.34 -34.38
C ASN A 49 25.01 10.45 -35.65
N VAL A 50 23.97 11.28 -35.60
CA VAL A 50 23.01 11.46 -36.69
C VAL A 50 23.68 11.99 -37.97
N ASP A 51 24.59 12.97 -37.84
CA ASP A 51 25.26 13.58 -39.00
C ASP A 51 26.12 12.57 -39.76
N LEU A 52 26.82 11.71 -39.03
CA LEU A 52 27.59 10.63 -39.64
C LEU A 52 26.68 9.62 -40.32
N VAL A 53 25.57 9.21 -39.68
CA VAL A 53 24.64 8.23 -40.27
C VAL A 53 24.00 8.77 -41.55
N VAL A 54 23.55 10.04 -41.54
CA VAL A 54 23.01 10.70 -42.74
C VAL A 54 24.07 10.74 -43.84
N TYR A 55 25.31 11.11 -43.51
CA TYR A 55 26.41 11.10 -44.48
C TYR A 55 26.70 9.69 -45.04
N MET A 56 26.67 8.65 -44.21
CA MET A 56 26.87 7.27 -44.65
C MET A 56 25.77 6.79 -45.61
N ILE A 57 24.52 7.20 -45.40
CA ILE A 57 23.38 6.78 -46.23
C ILE A 57 23.34 7.60 -47.53
N ASP A 58 23.30 8.92 -47.43
CA ASP A 58 23.13 9.82 -48.58
C ASP A 58 24.39 9.91 -49.46
N CYS A 59 25.54 10.13 -48.83
CA CYS A 59 26.80 10.39 -49.54
C CYS A 59 27.61 9.13 -49.85
N LEU A 60 27.52 8.08 -49.03
CA LEU A 60 28.27 6.83 -49.22
C LEU A 60 27.41 5.65 -49.71
N GLN A 61 26.10 5.84 -49.82
CA GLN A 61 25.15 4.81 -50.30
C GLN A 61 25.22 3.52 -49.45
N ALA A 62 25.39 3.66 -48.14
CA ALA A 62 25.36 2.54 -47.21
C ALA A 62 23.97 1.89 -47.19
N SER A 63 23.91 0.56 -47.30
CA SER A 63 22.64 -0.16 -47.35
C SER A 63 21.95 -0.21 -45.99
N LEU A 64 20.65 0.09 -45.98
CA LEU A 64 19.76 -0.05 -44.83
C LEU A 64 19.23 -1.49 -44.64
N THR A 65 19.48 -2.38 -45.59
CA THR A 65 19.00 -3.78 -45.54
C THR A 65 19.99 -4.72 -44.85
N VAL A 66 21.13 -4.21 -44.39
CA VAL A 66 22.12 -5.00 -43.68
C VAL A 66 21.56 -5.49 -42.35
N THR A 67 21.91 -6.72 -41.98
CA THR A 67 21.46 -7.35 -40.72
C THR A 67 22.64 -7.95 -39.97
N ASP A 68 22.64 -7.81 -38.64
CA ASP A 68 23.63 -8.47 -37.77
C ASP A 68 23.41 -10.00 -37.69
N ILE A 69 24.19 -10.72 -36.85
CA ILE A 69 24.01 -12.17 -36.68
C ILE A 69 22.62 -12.55 -36.14
N ARG A 70 21.93 -11.64 -35.44
CA ARG A 70 20.58 -11.81 -34.88
C ARG A 70 19.49 -11.31 -35.83
N GLY A 71 19.83 -10.89 -37.05
CA GLY A 71 18.85 -10.36 -38.00
C GLY A 71 18.41 -8.92 -37.72
N GLN A 72 19.09 -8.19 -36.85
CA GLN A 72 18.75 -6.81 -36.49
C GLN A 72 19.24 -5.84 -37.57
N THR A 73 18.33 -5.00 -38.05
CA THR A 73 18.56 -3.90 -39.02
C THR A 73 19.01 -2.61 -38.32
N PRO A 74 19.46 -1.58 -39.05
CA PRO A 74 19.72 -0.26 -38.47
C PRO A 74 18.55 0.33 -37.67
N PHE A 75 17.29 0.06 -38.06
CA PHE A 75 16.11 0.49 -37.30
C PHE A 75 16.03 -0.17 -35.91
N HIS A 76 16.43 -1.43 -35.77
CA HIS A 76 16.47 -2.13 -34.48
C HIS A 76 17.46 -1.47 -33.51
N TYR A 77 18.62 -1.05 -34.02
CA TYR A 77 19.59 -0.28 -33.25
C TYR A 77 19.06 1.11 -32.90
N ALA A 78 18.45 1.81 -33.87
CA ALA A 78 17.89 3.15 -33.68
C ALA A 78 16.77 3.19 -32.63
N ALA A 79 15.94 2.14 -32.56
CA ALA A 79 14.91 1.97 -31.54
C ALA A 79 15.47 2.02 -30.11
N ARG A 80 16.74 1.61 -29.93
CA ARG A 80 17.45 1.60 -28.64
C ARG A 80 18.28 2.86 -28.42
N THR A 81 18.40 3.79 -29.37
CA THR A 81 19.24 5.00 -29.22
C THR A 81 18.42 6.26 -29.01
N SER A 82 17.95 6.90 -30.09
CA SER A 82 17.28 8.20 -30.07
C SER A 82 16.15 8.33 -31.11
N PRO A 83 15.13 9.16 -30.84
CA PRO A 83 14.06 9.43 -31.80
C PRO A 83 14.53 10.19 -33.04
N THR A 84 15.58 11.02 -32.91
CA THR A 84 16.17 11.76 -34.05
C THR A 84 16.84 10.82 -35.04
N MET A 85 17.50 9.76 -34.55
CA MET A 85 18.08 8.73 -35.40
C MET A 85 17.00 7.96 -36.17
N ILE A 86 15.89 7.63 -35.51
CA ILE A 86 14.76 6.95 -36.15
C ILE A 86 14.17 7.81 -37.28
N ALA A 87 13.99 9.11 -37.04
CA ALA A 87 13.52 10.04 -38.07
C ALA A 87 14.53 10.14 -39.23
N ALA A 88 15.83 10.23 -38.94
CA ALA A 88 16.88 10.29 -39.96
C ALA A 88 16.88 9.03 -40.85
N LEU A 89 16.75 7.83 -40.28
CA LEU A 89 16.65 6.59 -41.04
C LEU A 89 15.34 6.50 -41.84
N ALA A 90 14.22 6.95 -41.27
CA ALA A 90 12.91 6.92 -41.92
C ALA A 90 12.83 7.80 -43.18
N CYS A 91 13.57 8.92 -43.23
CA CYS A 91 13.65 9.77 -44.43
C CYS A 91 14.16 9.04 -45.68
N TYR A 92 14.94 7.97 -45.49
CA TYR A 92 15.55 7.19 -46.59
C TYR A 92 14.89 5.81 -46.77
N ASP A 93 13.82 5.50 -46.04
CA ASP A 93 13.06 4.24 -46.17
C ASP A 93 11.82 4.43 -47.06
N ASN A 94 12.03 4.54 -48.37
CA ASN A 94 10.99 4.85 -49.36
C ASN A 94 9.80 3.87 -49.37
N GLU A 95 10.00 2.62 -48.94
CA GLU A 95 8.97 1.56 -48.99
C GLU A 95 8.27 1.35 -47.64
N LYS A 96 8.72 2.01 -46.56
CA LYS A 96 8.25 1.80 -45.16
C LYS A 96 8.18 0.33 -44.72
N SER A 97 8.84 -0.57 -45.45
CA SER A 97 8.86 -2.01 -45.16
C SER A 97 9.89 -2.32 -44.08
N ARG A 98 10.94 -1.51 -43.95
CA ARG A 98 12.12 -1.78 -43.11
C ARG A 98 11.88 -1.40 -41.65
N ILE A 99 11.02 -0.41 -41.38
CA ILE A 99 10.61 -0.04 -40.02
C ILE A 99 9.87 -1.17 -39.28
N ASN A 100 9.28 -2.12 -40.03
CA ASN A 100 8.55 -3.28 -39.50
C ASN A 100 9.30 -4.61 -39.70
N ALA A 101 10.58 -4.57 -40.10
CA ALA A 101 11.38 -5.77 -40.29
C ALA A 101 11.48 -6.59 -38.99
N LEU A 102 11.43 -7.91 -39.10
CA LEU A 102 11.59 -8.82 -37.96
C LEU A 102 13.05 -9.26 -37.84
N SER A 103 13.58 -9.24 -36.61
CA SER A 103 14.82 -9.92 -36.28
C SER A 103 14.65 -11.44 -36.35
N LYS A 104 15.75 -12.21 -36.29
CA LYS A 104 15.69 -13.68 -36.18
C LYS A 104 14.96 -14.15 -34.93
N ASP A 105 15.00 -13.35 -33.87
CA ASP A 105 14.29 -13.58 -32.61
C ASP A 105 12.79 -13.21 -32.70
N GLY A 106 12.34 -12.74 -33.87
CA GLY A 106 10.95 -12.39 -34.14
C GLY A 106 10.49 -11.04 -33.60
N TYR A 107 11.42 -10.11 -33.30
CA TYR A 107 11.08 -8.78 -32.78
C TYR A 107 11.15 -7.71 -33.87
N THR A 108 10.23 -6.74 -33.84
CA THR A 108 10.33 -5.51 -34.65
C THR A 108 11.15 -4.44 -33.92
N PRO A 109 11.61 -3.38 -34.62
CA PRO A 109 12.19 -2.20 -33.98
C PRO A 109 11.30 -1.61 -32.89
N LEU A 110 9.98 -1.58 -33.12
CA LEU A 110 8.99 -1.12 -32.14
C LEU A 110 9.00 -1.97 -30.85
N PHE A 111 9.09 -3.29 -30.97
CA PHE A 111 9.21 -4.16 -29.78
C PHE A 111 10.51 -3.90 -29.02
N LEU A 112 11.60 -3.60 -29.72
CA LEU A 112 12.87 -3.30 -29.06
C LEU A 112 12.82 -1.98 -28.27
N SER A 113 12.16 -0.93 -28.79
CA SER A 113 11.99 0.32 -28.03
C SER A 113 11.13 0.12 -26.77
N ILE A 114 10.10 -0.73 -26.86
CA ILE A 114 9.26 -1.11 -25.72
C ILE A 114 10.05 -1.93 -24.70
N SER A 115 10.78 -2.95 -25.14
CA SER A 115 11.63 -3.79 -24.28
C SER A 115 12.75 -2.99 -23.58
N SER A 116 13.16 -1.87 -24.17
CA SER A 116 14.16 -0.98 -23.60
C SER A 116 13.54 0.17 -22.79
N CYS A 117 12.21 0.17 -22.59
CA CYS A 117 11.45 1.19 -21.88
C CYS A 117 11.73 2.64 -22.37
N LYS A 118 11.75 2.83 -23.71
CA LYS A 118 12.00 4.13 -24.38
C LYS A 118 10.72 4.70 -25.03
N PRO A 119 9.88 5.46 -24.29
CA PRO A 119 8.61 5.99 -24.82
C PRO A 119 8.83 6.94 -26.01
N THR A 120 9.84 7.81 -25.96
CA THR A 120 10.15 8.75 -27.05
C THR A 120 10.52 8.06 -28.36
N CYS A 121 11.31 6.99 -28.31
CA CYS A 121 11.62 6.18 -29.50
C CYS A 121 10.39 5.44 -30.02
N THR A 122 9.55 4.94 -29.12
CA THR A 122 8.30 4.25 -29.47
C THR A 122 7.34 5.20 -30.19
N ALA A 123 7.13 6.41 -29.65
CA ALA A 123 6.35 7.47 -30.28
C ALA A 123 6.90 7.86 -31.66
N ALA A 124 8.22 7.98 -31.79
CA ALA A 124 8.86 8.29 -33.07
C ALA A 124 8.65 7.19 -34.12
N LEU A 125 8.78 5.91 -33.74
CA LEU A 125 8.53 4.78 -34.64
C LEU A 125 7.06 4.76 -35.11
N LEU A 126 6.12 4.95 -34.17
CA LEU A 126 4.69 5.00 -34.49
C LEU A 126 4.35 6.16 -35.43
N LYS A 127 4.92 7.35 -35.18
CA LYS A 127 4.77 8.53 -36.05
C LYS A 127 5.30 8.30 -37.47
N GLN A 128 6.36 7.50 -37.62
CA GLN A 128 6.95 7.17 -38.92
C GLN A 128 6.26 5.99 -39.64
N GLY A 129 5.20 5.41 -39.05
CA GLY A 129 4.39 4.36 -39.67
C GLY A 129 4.72 2.93 -39.22
N ALA A 130 5.36 2.75 -38.06
CA ALA A 130 5.50 1.42 -37.46
C ALA A 130 4.11 0.84 -37.09
N VAL A 131 3.89 -0.44 -37.42
CA VAL A 131 2.62 -1.11 -37.16
C VAL A 131 2.60 -1.69 -35.75
N LEU A 132 1.65 -1.23 -34.93
CA LEU A 132 1.51 -1.68 -33.54
C LEU A 132 1.02 -3.13 -33.43
N ASN A 133 0.12 -3.58 -34.30
CA ASN A 133 -0.55 -4.89 -34.15
C ASN A 133 0.29 -6.11 -34.56
N ILE A 134 1.60 -5.95 -34.80
CA ILE A 134 2.50 -7.07 -35.06
C ILE A 134 2.75 -7.82 -33.75
N MET A 135 2.41 -9.11 -33.70
CA MET A 135 2.71 -9.94 -32.54
C MET A 135 4.10 -10.54 -32.66
N CYS A 136 4.94 -10.34 -31.64
CA CYS A 136 6.27 -10.94 -31.56
C CYS A 136 6.23 -12.07 -30.52
N ASN A 137 6.57 -13.30 -30.93
CA ASN A 137 6.53 -14.49 -30.06
C ASN A 137 5.16 -14.69 -29.36
N GLY A 138 4.07 -14.41 -30.06
CA GLY A 138 2.69 -14.54 -29.53
C GLY A 138 2.24 -13.41 -28.62
N ARG A 139 3.09 -12.41 -28.34
CA ARG A 139 2.80 -11.26 -27.49
C ARG A 139 2.55 -10.01 -28.29
N SER A 140 1.65 -9.17 -27.78
CA SER A 140 1.41 -7.83 -28.31
C SER A 140 2.35 -6.81 -27.64
N PRO A 141 2.45 -5.58 -28.19
CA PRO A 141 3.24 -4.50 -27.61
C PRO A 141 2.90 -4.21 -26.14
N ILE A 142 1.61 -4.21 -25.77
CA ILE A 142 1.21 -3.98 -24.38
C ILE A 142 1.69 -5.11 -23.48
N HIS A 143 1.57 -6.37 -23.89
CA HIS A 143 2.07 -7.52 -23.13
C HIS A 143 3.57 -7.42 -22.90
N MET A 144 4.33 -6.97 -23.91
CA MET A 144 5.77 -6.75 -23.77
C MET A 144 6.09 -5.61 -22.81
N ALA A 145 5.33 -4.51 -22.84
CA ALA A 145 5.47 -3.39 -21.91
C ALA A 145 5.19 -3.83 -20.46
N MET A 146 4.18 -4.67 -20.24
CA MET A 146 3.79 -5.16 -18.91
C MET A 146 4.84 -6.07 -18.26
N LEU A 147 5.81 -6.58 -19.02
CA LEU A 147 6.95 -7.34 -18.49
C LEU A 147 8.13 -6.46 -18.08
N GLN A 148 8.12 -5.18 -18.46
CA GLN A 148 9.20 -4.25 -18.15
C GLN A 148 9.07 -3.67 -16.74
N SER A 149 10.15 -3.05 -16.30
CA SER A 149 10.21 -2.25 -15.08
C SER A 149 10.95 -0.94 -15.35
N GLY A 150 10.77 0.05 -14.47
CA GLY A 150 11.48 1.32 -14.52
C GLY A 150 10.57 2.55 -14.64
N ASN A 151 11.18 3.72 -14.38
CA ASN A 151 10.46 4.96 -14.13
C ASN A 151 9.67 5.48 -15.35
N LYS A 152 10.05 5.08 -16.57
CA LYS A 152 9.40 5.51 -17.82
C LYS A 152 8.27 4.58 -18.26
N LEU A 153 7.91 3.57 -17.46
CA LEU A 153 6.88 2.61 -17.82
C LEU A 153 5.48 3.24 -17.92
N ASN A 154 5.16 4.19 -17.04
CA ASN A 154 3.91 4.95 -17.12
C ASN A 154 3.83 5.73 -18.45
N GLU A 155 4.88 6.47 -18.81
CA GLU A 155 4.98 7.15 -20.10
C GLU A 155 4.91 6.18 -21.29
N MET A 156 5.52 5.00 -21.18
CA MET A 156 5.46 3.95 -22.21
C MET A 156 4.03 3.48 -22.43
N ILE A 157 3.31 3.09 -21.37
CA ILE A 157 1.92 2.64 -21.47
C ILE A 157 1.04 3.76 -22.02
N LYS A 158 1.22 4.99 -21.54
CA LYS A 158 0.52 6.18 -22.06
C LYS A 158 0.75 6.36 -23.56
N THR A 159 1.98 6.24 -24.03
CA THR A 159 2.34 6.33 -25.46
C THR A 159 1.63 5.25 -26.28
N LEU A 160 1.52 4.03 -25.76
CA LEU A 160 0.84 2.92 -26.45
C LEU A 160 -0.68 3.14 -26.52
N VAL A 161 -1.29 3.61 -25.43
CA VAL A 161 -2.72 3.92 -25.34
C VAL A 161 -3.10 5.09 -26.24
N GLU A 162 -2.27 6.14 -26.30
CA GLU A 162 -2.45 7.28 -27.21
C GLU A 162 -2.41 6.85 -28.68
N ALA A 163 -1.60 5.84 -29.02
CA ALA A 163 -1.50 5.32 -30.37
C ALA A 163 -2.64 4.37 -30.76
N SER A 164 -3.12 3.57 -29.81
CA SER A 164 -4.27 2.69 -29.99
C SER A 164 -4.93 2.38 -28.63
N PRO A 165 -6.09 2.97 -28.32
CA PRO A 165 -6.78 2.71 -27.05
C PRO A 165 -7.15 1.23 -26.85
N ASP A 166 -7.43 0.52 -27.94
CA ASP A 166 -7.82 -0.89 -27.90
C ASP A 166 -6.66 -1.84 -27.57
N CYS A 167 -5.42 -1.36 -27.57
CA CYS A 167 -4.25 -2.21 -27.34
C CYS A 167 -4.29 -2.89 -25.96
N ILE A 168 -4.86 -2.24 -24.95
CA ILE A 168 -4.93 -2.74 -23.56
C ILE A 168 -5.87 -3.93 -23.38
N TYR A 169 -6.86 -4.09 -24.26
CA TYR A 169 -7.86 -5.17 -24.21
C TYR A 169 -7.44 -6.40 -25.00
N GLN A 170 -6.28 -6.37 -25.66
CA GLN A 170 -5.76 -7.52 -26.38
C GLN A 170 -5.44 -8.67 -25.43
N ALA A 171 -5.81 -9.88 -25.83
CA ALA A 171 -5.49 -11.12 -25.11
C ALA A 171 -4.39 -11.90 -25.83
N GLU A 172 -3.50 -12.56 -25.09
CA GLU A 172 -2.54 -13.52 -25.63
C GLU A 172 -3.28 -14.68 -26.31
N LYS A 173 -2.89 -15.03 -27.55
CA LYS A 173 -3.61 -16.03 -28.37
C LYS A 173 -3.71 -17.41 -27.74
N GLN A 174 -2.69 -17.85 -27.01
CA GLN A 174 -2.60 -19.23 -26.48
C GLN A 174 -3.35 -19.37 -25.15
N THR A 175 -3.18 -18.39 -24.26
CA THR A 175 -3.65 -18.46 -22.87
C THR A 175 -4.92 -17.63 -22.63
N GLY A 176 -5.23 -16.67 -23.49
CA GLY A 176 -6.26 -15.66 -23.25
C GLY A 176 -5.87 -14.62 -22.19
N ASN A 177 -4.60 -14.58 -21.77
CA ASN A 177 -4.13 -13.65 -20.76
C ASN A 177 -4.23 -12.21 -21.26
N SER A 178 -4.80 -11.32 -20.45
CA SER A 178 -4.78 -9.87 -20.68
C SER A 178 -3.49 -9.23 -20.16
N ALA A 179 -3.32 -7.93 -20.39
CA ALA A 179 -2.22 -7.12 -19.84
C ALA A 179 -2.05 -7.29 -18.32
N LEU A 180 -3.15 -7.40 -17.56
CA LEU A 180 -3.13 -7.60 -16.10
C LEU A 180 -2.55 -8.96 -15.69
N HIS A 181 -2.84 -10.01 -16.47
CA HIS A 181 -2.31 -11.36 -16.22
C HIS A 181 -0.80 -11.42 -16.49
N VAL A 182 -0.35 -10.77 -17.56
CA VAL A 182 1.06 -10.80 -17.99
C VAL A 182 1.96 -9.90 -17.13
N ALA A 183 1.40 -8.95 -16.39
CA ALA A 183 2.15 -7.98 -15.59
C ALA A 183 3.25 -8.62 -14.73
N GLY A 184 4.52 -8.37 -15.06
CA GLY A 184 5.64 -9.04 -14.38
C GLY A 184 5.90 -8.52 -12.97
N ASN A 185 5.39 -7.33 -12.64
CA ASN A 185 5.64 -6.67 -11.36
C ASN A 185 4.54 -5.66 -11.03
N LYS A 186 4.50 -5.23 -9.76
CA LYS A 186 3.57 -4.23 -9.25
C LYS A 186 3.66 -2.87 -9.97
N GLN A 187 4.85 -2.47 -10.40
CA GLN A 187 5.06 -1.19 -11.09
C GLN A 187 4.32 -1.16 -12.44
N ALA A 188 4.32 -2.28 -13.17
CA ALA A 188 3.57 -2.43 -14.41
C ALA A 188 2.06 -2.35 -14.19
N LEU A 189 1.53 -3.03 -13.16
CA LEU A 189 0.11 -2.93 -12.80
C LEU A 189 -0.29 -1.49 -12.46
N ASN A 190 0.49 -0.83 -11.60
CA ASN A 190 0.21 0.55 -11.21
C ASN A 190 0.29 1.53 -12.38
N ALA A 191 1.23 1.32 -13.31
CA ALA A 191 1.36 2.13 -14.52
C ALA A 191 0.19 1.90 -15.50
N LEU A 192 -0.34 0.68 -15.60
CA LEU A 192 -1.53 0.42 -16.40
C LEU A 192 -2.78 1.05 -15.78
N LEU A 193 -2.94 0.90 -14.46
CA LEU A 193 -4.11 1.36 -13.72
C LEU A 193 -4.12 2.87 -13.51
N SER A 194 -2.96 3.54 -13.56
CA SER A 194 -2.90 5.01 -13.58
C SER A 194 -3.36 5.59 -14.93
N VAL A 195 -3.13 4.88 -16.04
CA VAL A 195 -3.53 5.30 -17.39
C VAL A 195 -4.99 4.91 -17.69
N CYS A 196 -5.42 3.74 -17.25
CA CYS A 196 -6.77 3.22 -17.44
C CYS A 196 -7.33 2.69 -16.10
N PRO A 197 -7.91 3.57 -15.27
CA PRO A 197 -8.46 3.17 -13.96
C PRO A 197 -9.71 2.28 -14.09
N ASP A 198 -10.47 2.39 -15.18
CA ASP A 198 -11.73 1.66 -15.39
C ASP A 198 -11.54 0.25 -15.97
N ILE A 199 -10.30 -0.24 -16.09
CA ILE A 199 -10.04 -1.58 -16.63
C ILE A 199 -10.67 -2.65 -15.75
N ASN A 200 -11.32 -3.65 -16.36
CA ASN A 200 -11.91 -4.76 -15.62
C ASN A 200 -10.82 -5.64 -14.99
N LEU A 201 -10.58 -5.43 -13.69
CA LEU A 201 -9.62 -6.21 -12.88
C LEU A 201 -9.96 -7.70 -12.79
N ASN A 202 -11.24 -8.04 -12.97
CA ASN A 202 -11.77 -9.40 -12.89
C ASN A 202 -11.92 -10.04 -14.29
N CYS A 203 -11.24 -9.51 -15.31
CA CYS A 203 -11.15 -10.17 -16.62
C CYS A 203 -10.58 -11.58 -16.47
N ARG A 204 -11.11 -12.51 -17.28
CA ARG A 204 -10.77 -13.93 -17.21
C ARG A 204 -10.02 -14.37 -18.46
N ASN A 205 -8.98 -15.20 -18.27
CA ASN A 205 -8.26 -15.87 -19.35
C ASN A 205 -9.02 -17.12 -19.85
N ASN A 206 -8.42 -17.91 -20.76
CA ASN A 206 -9.06 -19.11 -21.32
C ASN A 206 -9.33 -20.21 -20.28
N ALA A 207 -8.63 -20.19 -19.13
CA ALA A 207 -8.87 -21.09 -17.99
C ALA A 207 -9.88 -20.51 -16.99
N GLY A 208 -10.52 -19.38 -17.30
CA GLY A 208 -11.42 -18.64 -16.40
C GLY A 208 -10.72 -17.97 -15.22
N GLN A 209 -9.39 -17.95 -15.19
CA GLN A 209 -8.61 -17.37 -14.11
C GLN A 209 -8.56 -15.85 -14.29
N THR A 210 -8.64 -15.12 -13.17
CA THR A 210 -8.33 -13.68 -13.14
C THR A 210 -6.84 -13.45 -12.94
N ALA A 211 -6.37 -12.21 -13.13
CA ALA A 211 -4.98 -11.85 -12.86
C ALA A 211 -4.56 -12.18 -11.41
N LEU A 212 -5.50 -12.06 -10.46
CA LEU A 212 -5.27 -12.41 -9.06
C LEU A 212 -4.94 -13.89 -8.89
N HIS A 213 -5.65 -14.80 -9.57
CA HIS A 213 -5.38 -16.24 -9.52
C HIS A 213 -3.95 -16.56 -10.02
N LEU A 214 -3.56 -15.95 -11.14
CA LEU A 214 -2.23 -16.18 -11.73
C LEU A 214 -1.13 -15.64 -10.82
N HIS A 215 -1.26 -14.41 -10.29
CA HIS A 215 -0.27 -13.84 -9.37
C HIS A 215 -0.19 -14.56 -8.04
N THR A 216 -1.30 -15.12 -7.55
CA THR A 216 -1.30 -16.03 -6.40
C THR A 216 -0.53 -17.31 -6.70
N TYR A 217 -0.77 -17.97 -7.83
CA TYR A 217 -0.05 -19.18 -8.24
C TYR A 217 1.45 -18.93 -8.43
N LEU A 218 1.82 -17.80 -9.04
CA LEU A 218 3.22 -17.37 -9.25
C LEU A 218 3.90 -16.84 -7.97
N ASN A 219 3.20 -16.81 -6.83
CA ASN A 219 3.69 -16.28 -5.56
C ASN A 219 4.16 -14.81 -5.63
N ASN A 220 3.46 -13.98 -6.42
CA ASN A 220 3.79 -12.56 -6.58
C ASN A 220 2.95 -11.70 -5.61
N LEU A 221 3.36 -11.66 -4.34
CA LEU A 221 2.65 -10.93 -3.28
C LEU A 221 2.42 -9.45 -3.65
N SER A 222 3.44 -8.79 -4.20
CA SER A 222 3.34 -7.37 -4.54
C SER A 222 2.27 -7.10 -5.61
N CYS A 223 2.11 -7.97 -6.61
CA CYS A 223 1.00 -7.86 -7.58
C CYS A 223 -0.35 -8.18 -6.94
N VAL A 224 -0.43 -9.17 -6.05
CA VAL A 224 -1.67 -9.50 -5.32
C VAL A 224 -2.15 -8.32 -4.47
N VAL A 225 -1.24 -7.70 -3.70
CA VAL A 225 -1.55 -6.51 -2.89
C VAL A 225 -1.99 -5.34 -3.78
N ALA A 226 -1.32 -5.13 -4.92
CA ALA A 226 -1.68 -4.08 -5.87
C ALA A 226 -3.07 -4.26 -6.47
N LEU A 227 -3.38 -5.47 -6.96
CA LEU A 227 -4.70 -5.80 -7.47
C LEU A 227 -5.77 -5.57 -6.39
N TYR A 228 -5.51 -5.98 -5.14
CA TYR A 228 -6.44 -5.77 -4.04
C TYR A 228 -6.75 -4.29 -3.77
N TYR A 229 -5.74 -3.43 -3.64
CA TYR A 229 -5.99 -2.02 -3.32
C TYR A 229 -6.56 -1.21 -4.49
N HIS A 230 -6.45 -1.72 -5.73
CA HIS A 230 -7.17 -1.19 -6.88
C HIS A 230 -8.59 -1.76 -7.02
N GLY A 231 -8.99 -2.71 -6.16
CA GLY A 231 -10.37 -3.21 -6.08
C GLY A 231 -10.63 -4.52 -6.82
N ALA A 232 -9.61 -5.33 -7.10
CA ALA A 232 -9.82 -6.68 -7.61
C ALA A 232 -10.60 -7.54 -6.62
N ASP A 233 -11.49 -8.38 -7.14
CA ASP A 233 -12.30 -9.26 -6.31
C ASP A 233 -11.46 -10.47 -5.84
N LEU A 234 -11.18 -10.53 -4.53
CA LEU A 234 -10.46 -11.64 -3.90
C LEU A 234 -11.22 -12.97 -3.97
N ASN A 235 -12.53 -12.90 -4.14
CA ASN A 235 -13.46 -14.02 -4.09
C ASN A 235 -13.92 -14.48 -5.48
N ALA A 236 -13.35 -13.89 -6.55
CA ALA A 236 -13.60 -14.32 -7.91
C ALA A 236 -13.27 -15.81 -8.06
N LYS A 237 -14.14 -16.54 -8.77
CA LYS A 237 -13.97 -17.97 -9.06
C LYS A 237 -13.42 -18.20 -10.46
N ASP A 238 -12.52 -19.17 -10.60
CA ASP A 238 -12.05 -19.74 -11.86
C ASP A 238 -13.04 -20.76 -12.46
N THR A 239 -12.66 -21.44 -13.55
CA THR A 239 -13.51 -22.47 -14.22
C THR A 239 -13.86 -23.67 -13.35
N ASN A 240 -13.11 -23.94 -12.28
CA ASN A 240 -13.34 -25.05 -11.36
C ASN A 240 -14.00 -24.57 -10.05
N GLY A 241 -14.44 -23.31 -10.01
CA GLY A 241 -14.98 -22.68 -8.83
C GLY A 241 -13.93 -22.31 -7.77
N ASN A 242 -12.64 -22.47 -8.05
CA ASN A 242 -11.58 -22.14 -7.10
C ASN A 242 -11.39 -20.62 -7.04
N THR A 243 -11.22 -20.11 -5.83
CA THR A 243 -10.78 -18.73 -5.58
C THR A 243 -9.25 -18.66 -5.48
N SER A 244 -8.66 -17.46 -5.48
CA SER A 244 -7.23 -17.29 -5.19
C SER A 244 -6.81 -17.95 -3.87
N LEU A 245 -7.67 -17.95 -2.84
CA LEU A 245 -7.37 -18.62 -1.58
C LEU A 245 -7.27 -20.15 -1.72
N HIS A 246 -8.10 -20.77 -2.58
CA HIS A 246 -7.95 -22.20 -2.90
C HIS A 246 -6.62 -22.48 -3.59
N ILE A 247 -6.20 -21.61 -4.52
CA ILE A 247 -4.92 -21.74 -5.23
C ILE A 247 -3.75 -21.63 -4.24
N ALA A 248 -3.76 -20.64 -3.35
CA ALA A 248 -2.71 -20.45 -2.35
C ALA A 248 -2.56 -21.68 -1.44
N VAL A 249 -3.69 -22.23 -0.98
CA VAL A 249 -3.71 -23.44 -0.15
C VAL A 249 -3.23 -24.67 -0.94
N SER A 250 -3.69 -24.85 -2.18
CA SER A 250 -3.29 -25.99 -3.02
C SER A 250 -1.81 -25.94 -3.40
N ALA A 251 -1.22 -24.74 -3.48
CA ALA A 251 0.21 -24.52 -3.69
C ALA A 251 1.06 -24.64 -2.40
N GLU A 252 0.44 -25.01 -1.27
CA GLU A 252 1.07 -25.08 0.05
C GLU A 252 1.75 -23.77 0.49
N ASN A 253 1.23 -22.62 0.04
CA ASN A 253 1.84 -21.33 0.27
C ASN A 253 1.21 -20.61 1.47
N GLU A 254 1.83 -20.79 2.64
CA GLU A 254 1.39 -20.19 3.90
C GLU A 254 1.38 -18.66 3.84
N SER A 255 2.47 -18.03 3.38
CA SER A 255 2.60 -16.57 3.32
C SER A 255 1.50 -15.94 2.46
N MET A 256 1.20 -16.52 1.30
CA MET A 256 0.14 -16.04 0.42
C MET A 256 -1.26 -16.32 0.99
N THR A 257 -1.44 -17.45 1.70
CA THR A 257 -2.69 -17.76 2.40
C THR A 257 -2.96 -16.71 3.49
N LYS A 258 -1.96 -16.41 4.34
CA LYS A 258 -2.02 -15.34 5.35
C LYS A 258 -2.34 -14.00 4.71
N ALA A 259 -1.66 -13.65 3.61
CA ALA A 259 -1.90 -12.41 2.87
C ALA A 259 -3.36 -12.28 2.40
N LEU A 260 -3.89 -13.29 1.71
CA LEU A 260 -5.27 -13.24 1.21
C LEU A 260 -6.30 -13.11 2.35
N LEU A 261 -6.09 -13.80 3.47
CA LEU A 261 -6.98 -13.73 4.63
C LEU A 261 -7.01 -12.33 5.27
N VAL A 262 -5.86 -11.70 5.50
CA VAL A 262 -5.82 -10.35 6.11
C VAL A 262 -6.36 -9.27 5.18
N LEU A 263 -6.20 -9.44 3.87
CA LEU A 263 -6.81 -8.58 2.85
C LEU A 263 -8.33 -8.79 2.75
N GLY A 264 -8.87 -9.87 3.31
CA GLY A 264 -10.31 -10.11 3.43
C GLY A 264 -10.90 -11.11 2.43
N ALA A 265 -10.10 -12.03 1.89
CA ALA A 265 -10.63 -13.16 1.13
C ALA A 265 -11.53 -14.03 2.04
N ASP A 266 -12.69 -14.44 1.53
CA ASP A 266 -13.63 -15.27 2.28
C ASP A 266 -13.15 -16.74 2.31
N PRO A 267 -12.81 -17.28 3.50
CA PRO A 267 -12.33 -18.65 3.62
C PRO A 267 -13.43 -19.71 3.53
N ASN A 268 -14.70 -19.32 3.37
CA ASN A 268 -15.85 -20.22 3.41
C ASN A 268 -16.46 -20.49 2.03
N ILE A 269 -15.96 -19.82 0.99
CA ILE A 269 -16.40 -20.09 -0.39
C ILE A 269 -16.01 -21.52 -0.76
N VAL A 270 -16.95 -22.27 -1.34
CA VAL A 270 -16.71 -23.62 -1.86
C VAL A 270 -16.50 -23.59 -3.37
N ASN A 271 -15.61 -24.44 -3.87
CA ASN A 271 -15.43 -24.69 -5.30
C ASN A 271 -16.51 -25.62 -5.88
N ASP A 272 -16.42 -25.94 -7.16
CA ASP A 272 -17.47 -26.72 -7.86
C ASP A 272 -17.54 -28.19 -7.37
N ASN A 273 -16.51 -28.64 -6.66
CA ASN A 273 -16.49 -29.94 -5.98
C ASN A 273 -17.05 -29.87 -4.54
N GLY A 274 -17.56 -28.71 -4.10
CA GLY A 274 -18.04 -28.49 -2.73
C GLY A 274 -16.92 -28.38 -1.68
N HIS A 275 -15.66 -28.27 -2.08
CA HIS A 275 -14.54 -28.12 -1.15
C HIS A 275 -14.34 -26.64 -0.82
N SER A 276 -14.23 -26.32 0.47
CA SER A 276 -13.71 -25.02 0.93
C SER A 276 -12.18 -25.01 0.96
N PRO A 277 -11.52 -23.85 1.11
CA PRO A 277 -10.09 -23.78 1.37
C PRO A 277 -9.67 -24.64 2.58
N ARG A 278 -10.47 -24.65 3.66
CA ARG A 278 -10.23 -25.50 4.84
C ARG A 278 -10.27 -26.99 4.49
N HIS A 279 -11.23 -27.44 3.69
CA HIS A 279 -11.24 -28.83 3.21
C HIS A 279 -10.01 -29.18 2.38
N THR A 280 -9.60 -28.25 1.51
CA THR A 280 -8.44 -28.45 0.64
C THR A 280 -7.18 -28.61 1.48
N ALA A 281 -6.98 -27.74 2.48
CA ALA A 281 -5.86 -27.82 3.42
C ALA A 281 -5.84 -29.13 4.22
N ALA A 282 -7.02 -29.62 4.63
CA ALA A 282 -7.16 -30.86 5.40
C ALA A 282 -6.78 -32.13 4.61
N ARG A 283 -6.78 -32.08 3.28
CA ARG A 283 -6.35 -33.16 2.40
C ARG A 283 -4.84 -33.14 2.11
N LEU A 284 -4.14 -32.08 2.51
CA LEU A 284 -2.69 -31.96 2.37
C LEU A 284 -1.99 -32.65 3.55
N ASN A 285 -0.74 -33.07 3.34
CA ASN A 285 0.06 -33.80 4.32
C ASN A 285 0.61 -32.86 5.42
N VAL A 286 1.90 -32.95 5.78
CA VAL A 286 2.49 -32.24 6.95
C VAL A 286 2.26 -30.73 6.95
N ARG A 287 2.30 -30.07 5.77
CA ARG A 287 2.05 -28.62 5.63
C ARG A 287 0.57 -28.21 5.74
N GLY A 288 -0.35 -29.17 5.67
CA GLY A 288 -1.78 -28.92 5.86
C GLY A 288 -2.11 -28.39 7.25
N ARG A 289 -1.33 -28.75 8.29
CA ARG A 289 -1.60 -28.29 9.68
C ARG A 289 -1.46 -26.78 9.86
N GLU A 290 -0.40 -26.19 9.33
CA GLU A 290 -0.19 -24.75 9.47
C GLU A 290 -1.20 -23.95 8.63
N LEU A 291 -1.50 -24.43 7.41
CA LEU A 291 -2.57 -23.84 6.57
C LEU A 291 -3.93 -23.93 7.24
N MET A 292 -4.25 -25.06 7.90
CA MET A 292 -5.47 -25.22 8.69
C MET A 292 -5.52 -24.21 9.83
N ARG A 293 -4.43 -24.04 10.59
CA ARG A 293 -4.34 -23.02 11.64
C ARG A 293 -4.60 -21.62 11.09
N CYS A 294 -3.95 -21.27 9.98
CA CYS A 294 -4.16 -19.98 9.31
C CYS A 294 -5.63 -19.78 8.92
N LEU A 295 -6.25 -20.78 8.30
CA LEU A 295 -7.64 -20.71 7.88
C LEU A 295 -8.60 -20.58 9.08
N ILE A 296 -8.35 -21.29 10.18
CA ILE A 296 -9.16 -21.18 11.41
C ILE A 296 -9.07 -19.75 11.97
N ILE A 297 -7.86 -19.18 12.07
CA ILE A 297 -7.64 -17.80 12.51
C ILE A 297 -8.31 -16.80 11.56
N GLY A 298 -8.30 -17.10 10.26
CA GLY A 298 -9.00 -16.34 9.22
C GLY A 298 -10.53 -16.45 9.24
N GLY A 299 -11.12 -17.25 10.14
CA GLY A 299 -12.57 -17.42 10.27
C GLY A 299 -13.17 -18.52 9.39
N ALA A 300 -12.37 -19.51 8.96
CA ALA A 300 -12.85 -20.65 8.20
C ALA A 300 -13.71 -21.59 9.05
N ILE A 301 -14.99 -21.73 8.69
CA ILE A 301 -15.91 -22.65 9.36
C ILE A 301 -15.58 -24.10 9.02
N ARG A 302 -15.97 -24.99 9.92
CA ARG A 302 -15.93 -26.44 9.68
C ARG A 302 -16.92 -26.82 8.61
N CYS A 303 -16.65 -27.92 7.94
CA CYS A 303 -17.55 -28.37 6.91
C CYS A 303 -18.79 -29.07 7.44
N PRO A 304 -19.90 -29.02 6.67
CA PRO A 304 -21.14 -29.63 7.08
C PRO A 304 -21.00 -31.15 7.22
N ILE A 305 -21.92 -31.74 7.99
CA ILE A 305 -21.91 -33.17 8.37
C ILE A 305 -21.91 -34.11 7.14
N GLU A 306 -22.46 -33.64 6.02
CA GLU A 306 -22.63 -34.39 4.77
C GLU A 306 -21.37 -34.45 3.90
N SER A 307 -20.32 -33.68 4.21
CA SER A 307 -19.08 -33.65 3.43
C SER A 307 -18.23 -34.92 3.64
N SER A 308 -18.17 -35.78 2.62
CA SER A 308 -17.34 -37.01 2.64
C SER A 308 -15.85 -36.72 2.41
N GLY A 309 -14.96 -37.38 3.16
CA GLY A 309 -13.52 -37.35 2.91
C GLY A 309 -12.72 -36.23 3.61
N CYS A 310 -13.30 -35.55 4.62
CA CYS A 310 -12.50 -34.60 5.42
C CYS A 310 -11.67 -35.30 6.51
N ALA A 311 -10.43 -34.85 6.67
CA ALA A 311 -9.57 -35.30 7.77
C ALA A 311 -10.14 -34.87 9.14
N ALA A 312 -9.68 -35.54 10.21
CA ALA A 312 -10.16 -35.37 11.58
C ALA A 312 -10.27 -33.91 12.05
N THR A 313 -9.34 -33.02 11.68
CA THR A 313 -9.31 -31.60 12.10
C THR A 313 -10.25 -30.67 11.30
N CYS A 314 -10.88 -31.19 10.25
CA CYS A 314 -11.84 -30.49 9.39
C CYS A 314 -13.28 -30.96 9.64
N SER A 315 -13.47 -32.22 10.02
CA SER A 315 -14.77 -32.82 10.31
C SER A 315 -15.47 -32.14 11.49
N TYR A 316 -16.77 -31.91 11.34
CA TYR A 316 -17.66 -31.40 12.40
C TYR A 316 -17.59 -32.22 13.71
N ARG A 317 -17.26 -33.51 13.64
CA ARG A 317 -17.37 -34.47 14.76
C ARG A 317 -16.29 -34.40 15.85
N ASN A 318 -15.22 -33.60 15.69
CA ASN A 318 -14.12 -33.55 16.66
C ASN A 318 -14.14 -32.28 17.52
N ALA A 319 -14.22 -32.41 18.83
CA ALA A 319 -14.35 -31.28 19.77
C ALA A 319 -13.04 -30.52 20.05
N ASP A 320 -11.88 -31.01 19.58
CA ASP A 320 -10.57 -30.49 19.98
C ASP A 320 -10.15 -29.27 19.14
N GLU A 321 -10.75 -28.11 19.42
CA GLU A 321 -10.18 -26.79 19.12
C GLU A 321 -9.50 -26.18 20.37
N SER A 322 -9.12 -27.03 21.33
CA SER A 322 -8.42 -26.64 22.56
C SER A 322 -7.00 -26.10 22.34
N ASP A 323 -6.45 -26.24 21.13
CA ASP A 323 -5.06 -25.85 20.80
C ASP A 323 -4.89 -24.41 20.31
N LEU A 324 -5.95 -23.59 20.28
CA LEU A 324 -5.80 -22.12 20.23
C LEU A 324 -5.56 -21.55 21.64
N SER A 325 -4.98 -22.35 22.53
CA SER A 325 -4.86 -22.09 23.95
C SER A 325 -4.18 -20.75 24.21
N VAL A 326 -4.90 -19.87 24.91
CA VAL A 326 -4.36 -18.69 25.56
C VAL A 326 -3.32 -19.18 26.57
N GLN A 327 -2.05 -18.88 26.33
CA GLN A 327 -1.07 -18.93 27.41
C GLN A 327 -1.43 -17.81 28.39
N TYR A 328 -2.11 -18.18 29.48
CA TYR A 328 -2.32 -17.28 30.59
C TYR A 328 -0.95 -16.98 31.22
N THR A 329 -0.40 -15.81 30.93
CA THR A 329 0.64 -15.23 31.77
C THR A 329 0.01 -14.95 33.14
N ALA A 330 0.70 -15.36 34.20
CA ALA A 330 0.26 -15.06 35.55
C ALA A 330 0.18 -13.54 35.73
N LEU A 331 -1.04 -13.01 35.94
CA LEU A 331 -1.26 -11.59 36.17
C LEU A 331 -0.57 -11.18 37.47
N ASN A 332 0.07 -10.02 37.47
CA ASN A 332 0.55 -9.43 38.72
C ASN A 332 -0.62 -8.84 39.54
N TYR A 333 -0.34 -8.46 40.79
CA TYR A 333 -1.37 -7.93 41.69
C TYR A 333 -2.08 -6.67 41.12
N LEU A 334 -1.32 -5.75 40.52
CA LEU A 334 -1.87 -4.51 39.97
C LEU A 334 -2.77 -4.77 38.76
N GLU A 335 -2.39 -5.69 37.89
CA GLU A 335 -3.21 -6.14 36.75
C GLU A 335 -4.50 -6.80 37.24
N THR A 336 -4.41 -7.66 38.27
CA THR A 336 -5.59 -8.31 38.86
C THR A 336 -6.58 -7.29 39.44
N VAL A 337 -6.08 -6.28 40.15
CA VAL A 337 -6.91 -5.17 40.68
C VAL A 337 -7.56 -4.39 39.53
N SER A 338 -6.80 -4.12 38.46
CA SER A 338 -7.30 -3.41 37.30
C SER A 338 -8.42 -4.17 36.57
N VAL A 339 -8.26 -5.49 36.39
CA VAL A 339 -9.30 -6.36 35.81
C VAL A 339 -10.56 -6.38 36.69
N CYS A 340 -10.41 -6.48 38.02
CA CYS A 340 -11.55 -6.42 38.94
C CYS A 340 -12.30 -5.09 38.85
N LYS A 341 -11.56 -3.97 38.73
CA LYS A 341 -12.15 -2.64 38.59
C LYS A 341 -12.83 -2.47 37.22
N GLN A 342 -12.24 -2.99 36.15
CA GLN A 342 -12.83 -3.04 34.82
C GLN A 342 -14.19 -3.75 34.83
N GLU A 343 -14.26 -4.96 35.41
CA GLU A 343 -15.51 -5.72 35.51
C GLU A 343 -16.60 -4.97 36.29
N LYS A 344 -16.25 -4.27 37.37
CA LYS A 344 -17.20 -3.44 38.12
C LYS A 344 -17.72 -2.29 37.28
N CYS A 345 -16.88 -1.65 36.46
CA CYS A 345 -17.31 -0.57 35.58
C CYS A 345 -18.24 -1.10 34.48
N ILE A 346 -17.92 -2.24 33.88
CA ILE A 346 -18.75 -2.88 32.84
C ILE A 346 -20.13 -3.19 33.40
N LYS A 347 -20.21 -3.86 34.56
CA LYS A 347 -21.49 -4.18 35.22
C LYS A 347 -22.33 -2.94 35.47
N LYS A 348 -21.72 -1.89 36.01
CA LYS A 348 -22.40 -0.61 36.27
C LYS A 348 -23.00 -0.01 35.00
N VAL A 349 -22.23 0.04 33.90
CA VAL A 349 -22.72 0.59 32.63
C VAL A 349 -23.84 -0.27 32.05
N VAL A 350 -23.72 -1.60 32.10
CA VAL A 350 -24.76 -2.53 31.62
C VAL A 350 -26.06 -2.39 32.42
N GLU A 351 -25.97 -2.32 33.75
CA GLU A 351 -27.13 -2.11 34.63
C GLU A 351 -27.83 -0.77 34.33
N MET A 352 -27.05 0.30 34.13
CA MET A 352 -27.59 1.61 33.78
C MET A 352 -28.15 1.65 32.34
N ALA A 353 -27.56 0.91 31.40
CA ALA A 353 -28.10 0.80 30.04
C ALA A 353 -29.44 0.04 30.04
N ALA A 354 -29.60 -0.96 30.91
CA ALA A 354 -30.84 -1.70 31.09
C ALA A 354 -32.00 -0.83 31.60
N THR A 355 -31.73 0.30 32.28
CA THR A 355 -32.76 1.28 32.67
C THR A 355 -33.13 2.25 31.54
N GLY A 356 -32.56 2.10 30.34
CA GLY A 356 -32.79 2.96 29.18
C GLY A 356 -31.86 4.17 29.11
N LYS A 357 -30.85 4.26 29.98
CA LYS A 357 -29.87 5.36 29.92
C LYS A 357 -29.02 5.25 28.66
N LYS A 358 -28.86 6.38 27.96
CA LYS A 358 -27.98 6.50 26.79
C LYS A 358 -26.55 6.82 27.22
N PHE A 359 -25.61 6.33 26.42
CA PHE A 359 -24.18 6.49 26.69
C PHE A 359 -23.44 7.00 25.47
N ASP A 360 -22.42 7.81 25.72
CA ASP A 360 -21.41 8.19 24.76
C ASP A 360 -20.32 7.12 24.67
N VAL A 361 -19.89 6.82 23.45
CA VAL A 361 -18.79 5.91 23.16
C VAL A 361 -17.63 6.71 22.62
N LEU A 362 -16.53 6.69 23.36
CA LEU A 362 -15.31 7.41 23.02
C LEU A 362 -14.34 6.44 22.31
N LEU A 363 -13.90 6.80 21.11
CA LEU A 363 -12.89 6.08 20.34
C LEU A 363 -11.63 6.93 20.18
N SER A 364 -10.49 6.40 20.63
CA SER A 364 -9.17 7.00 20.49
C SER A 364 -8.29 6.15 19.57
N LEU A 365 -7.72 6.77 18.54
CA LEU A 365 -6.85 6.14 17.55
C LEU A 365 -5.45 6.77 17.60
N ASP A 366 -4.46 5.95 17.90
CA ASP A 366 -3.08 6.40 18.09
C ASP A 366 -2.39 6.78 16.77
N GLY A 367 -1.35 7.61 16.86
CA GLY A 367 -0.40 7.87 15.77
C GLY A 367 0.61 6.74 15.60
N GLY A 368 1.24 6.64 14.42
CA GLY A 368 2.20 5.56 14.12
C GLY A 368 2.56 5.32 12.66
N GLY A 369 2.39 6.31 11.77
CA GLY A 369 2.78 6.18 10.35
C GLY A 369 2.01 5.08 9.61
N ILE A 370 2.71 4.28 8.80
CA ILE A 370 2.08 3.21 7.99
C ILE A 370 1.50 2.07 8.83
N ARG A 371 1.87 2.00 10.12
CA ARG A 371 1.33 1.04 11.11
C ARG A 371 -0.17 1.24 11.37
N GLY A 372 -0.80 2.30 10.82
CA GLY A 372 -2.26 2.49 10.81
C GLY A 372 -3.04 1.27 10.29
N VAL A 373 -2.43 0.40 9.49
CA VAL A 373 -3.01 -0.91 9.09
C VAL A 373 -3.38 -1.80 10.29
N ILE A 374 -2.66 -1.68 11.41
CA ILE A 374 -2.96 -2.41 12.65
C ILE A 374 -4.27 -1.89 13.27
N LEU A 375 -4.46 -0.56 13.31
CA LEU A 375 -5.72 0.03 13.77
C LEU A 375 -6.89 -0.52 12.96
N VAL A 376 -6.77 -0.47 11.63
CA VAL A 376 -7.78 -0.97 10.71
C VAL A 376 -8.09 -2.44 10.96
N GLN A 377 -7.06 -3.28 11.13
CA GLN A 377 -7.23 -4.72 11.33
C GLN A 377 -7.92 -5.06 12.66
N ILE A 378 -7.60 -4.33 13.75
CA ILE A 378 -8.31 -4.49 15.03
C ILE A 378 -9.78 -4.08 14.88
N LEU A 379 -10.02 -2.90 14.28
CA LEU A 379 -11.38 -2.38 14.11
C LEU A 379 -12.23 -3.26 13.21
N LEU A 380 -11.66 -3.89 12.17
CA LEU A 380 -12.37 -4.84 11.29
C LEU A 380 -12.93 -6.02 12.08
N TYR A 381 -12.15 -6.55 13.03
CA TYR A 381 -12.58 -7.66 13.87
C TYR A 381 -13.68 -7.24 14.86
N ILE A 382 -13.54 -6.05 15.47
CA ILE A 382 -14.56 -5.47 16.36
C ILE A 382 -15.86 -5.20 15.59
N GLU A 383 -15.79 -4.61 14.40
CA GLU A 383 -16.95 -4.32 13.54
C GLU A 383 -17.69 -5.60 13.14
N ALA A 384 -16.97 -6.68 12.81
CA ALA A 384 -17.55 -7.98 12.53
C ALA A 384 -18.37 -8.52 13.73
N ALA A 385 -17.87 -8.33 14.96
CA ALA A 385 -18.60 -8.71 16.18
C ALA A 385 -19.84 -7.82 16.45
N LEU A 386 -19.78 -6.53 16.10
CA LEU A 386 -20.87 -5.57 16.26
C LEU A 386 -22.02 -5.79 15.26
N LYS A 387 -21.78 -6.43 14.11
CA LYS A 387 -22.76 -6.64 13.01
C LYS A 387 -23.35 -5.36 12.39
N LYS A 388 -22.88 -4.19 12.79
CA LYS A 388 -23.18 -2.87 12.20
C LYS A 388 -21.87 -2.09 12.12
N PRO A 389 -21.76 -1.10 11.22
CA PRO A 389 -20.55 -0.28 11.12
C PRO A 389 -20.15 0.32 12.47
N LEU A 390 -18.89 0.19 12.86
CA LEU A 390 -18.38 0.64 14.16
C LEU A 390 -18.73 2.12 14.42
N ILE A 391 -18.57 2.95 13.39
CA ILE A 391 -18.80 4.40 13.46
C ILE A 391 -20.24 4.76 13.89
N SER A 392 -21.21 3.86 13.69
CA SER A 392 -22.59 4.09 14.13
C SER A 392 -22.78 4.06 15.65
N TYR A 393 -21.81 3.51 16.39
CA TYR A 393 -21.82 3.47 17.86
C TYR A 393 -20.98 4.60 18.48
N VAL A 394 -19.99 5.12 17.73
CA VAL A 394 -19.03 6.11 18.23
C VAL A 394 -19.66 7.49 18.24
N THR A 395 -19.66 8.16 19.39
CA THR A 395 -20.16 9.55 19.51
C THR A 395 -19.02 10.57 19.57
N TRP A 396 -17.87 10.16 20.10
CA TRP A 396 -16.65 10.96 20.19
C TRP A 396 -15.47 10.19 19.60
N LEU A 397 -14.72 10.83 18.71
CA LEU A 397 -13.65 10.22 17.96
C LEU A 397 -12.42 11.12 17.97
N ALA A 398 -11.30 10.62 18.50
CA ALA A 398 -10.02 11.30 18.46
C ALA A 398 -8.98 10.49 17.69
N GLY A 399 -8.16 11.18 16.92
CA GLY A 399 -7.07 10.58 16.19
C GLY A 399 -5.81 11.46 16.14
N THR A 400 -4.65 10.82 16.21
CA THR A 400 -3.35 11.47 16.04
C THR A 400 -2.66 10.92 14.81
N SER A 401 -2.08 11.76 13.95
CA SER A 401 -1.30 11.33 12.78
C SER A 401 -2.09 10.33 11.91
N THR A 402 -1.60 9.09 11.77
CA THR A 402 -2.31 8.01 11.07
C THR A 402 -3.70 7.71 11.66
N GLY A 403 -3.86 7.74 12.99
CA GLY A 403 -5.16 7.63 13.64
C GLY A 403 -6.10 8.77 13.30
N GLY A 404 -5.58 9.98 13.05
CA GLY A 404 -6.33 11.11 12.53
C GLY A 404 -6.87 10.87 11.12
N PHE A 405 -6.05 10.28 10.25
CA PHE A 405 -6.47 9.89 8.89
C PHE A 405 -7.60 8.85 8.92
N LEU A 406 -7.45 7.79 9.72
CA LEU A 406 -8.49 6.78 9.90
C LEU A 406 -9.77 7.37 10.52
N ALA A 407 -9.62 8.23 11.54
CA ALA A 407 -10.74 8.88 12.21
C ALA A 407 -11.56 9.74 11.23
N ALA A 408 -10.88 10.58 10.43
CA ALA A 408 -11.53 11.41 9.41
C ALA A 408 -12.22 10.55 8.33
N GLY A 409 -11.57 9.48 7.87
CA GLY A 409 -12.15 8.58 6.87
C GLY A 409 -13.44 7.91 7.36
N LEU A 410 -13.42 7.36 8.59
CA LEU A 410 -14.61 6.76 9.20
C LEU A 410 -15.73 7.79 9.38
N ALA A 411 -15.41 8.99 9.87
CA ALA A 411 -16.38 10.06 10.05
C ALA A 411 -16.98 10.58 8.72
N LYS A 412 -16.27 10.44 7.60
CA LYS A 412 -16.76 10.69 6.24
C LYS A 412 -17.55 9.53 5.63
N GLY A 413 -17.71 8.42 6.36
CA GLY A 413 -18.48 7.25 5.92
C GLY A 413 -17.67 6.24 5.10
N MET A 414 -16.34 6.32 5.09
CA MET A 414 -15.49 5.32 4.43
C MET A 414 -15.53 4.00 5.20
N SER A 415 -15.53 2.87 4.49
CA SER A 415 -15.43 1.58 5.15
C SER A 415 -14.00 1.33 5.64
N LEU A 416 -13.84 0.48 6.66
CA LEU A 416 -12.52 0.07 7.13
C LEU A 416 -11.69 -0.61 6.04
N ARG A 417 -12.33 -1.32 5.10
CA ARG A 417 -11.64 -1.93 3.95
C ARG A 417 -11.16 -0.88 2.95
N ASP A 418 -11.91 0.20 2.75
CA ASP A 418 -11.44 1.32 1.91
C ASP A 418 -10.23 2.00 2.56
N CYS A 419 -10.28 2.24 3.88
CA CYS A 419 -9.13 2.74 4.62
C CYS A 419 -7.91 1.81 4.50
N GLN A 420 -8.10 0.48 4.60
CA GLN A 420 -7.04 -0.51 4.42
C GLN A 420 -6.36 -0.37 3.04
N LYS A 421 -7.16 -0.32 1.97
CA LYS A 421 -6.64 -0.15 0.59
C LYS A 421 -5.85 1.14 0.44
N ILE A 422 -6.32 2.23 1.05
CA ILE A 422 -5.63 3.51 1.01
C ILE A 422 -4.27 3.42 1.69
N TYR A 423 -4.16 2.79 2.87
CA TYR A 423 -2.85 2.59 3.50
C TYR A 423 -1.90 1.76 2.64
N LEU A 424 -2.40 0.66 2.04
CA LEU A 424 -1.58 -0.19 1.16
C LEU A 424 -1.12 0.55 -0.10
N ARG A 425 -1.92 1.49 -0.61
CA ARG A 425 -1.54 2.38 -1.71
C ARG A 425 -0.59 3.50 -1.27
N MET A 426 -0.83 4.10 -0.10
CA MET A 426 -0.05 5.20 0.48
C MET A 426 1.43 4.86 0.55
N LYS A 427 1.80 3.67 1.02
CA LYS A 427 3.22 3.29 1.14
C LYS A 427 3.98 3.35 -0.20
N ASP A 428 3.28 3.09 -1.30
CA ASP A 428 3.87 3.04 -2.64
C ASP A 428 4.01 4.45 -3.22
N CYS A 429 3.10 5.38 -2.89
CA CYS A 429 3.11 6.76 -3.39
C CYS A 429 3.86 7.76 -2.49
N LEU A 430 3.82 7.59 -1.17
CA LEU A 430 4.28 8.61 -0.20
C LEU A 430 5.79 8.56 0.04
N PHE A 431 6.33 7.36 0.12
CA PHE A 431 7.71 7.17 0.51
C PHE A 431 8.63 7.11 -0.72
N GLU A 432 8.25 7.72 -1.84
CA GLU A 432 9.08 7.80 -3.05
C GLU A 432 10.27 8.75 -2.81
N GLY A 433 11.48 8.18 -2.72
CA GLY A 433 12.70 8.94 -2.41
C GLY A 433 13.70 8.12 -1.61
N ARG A 434 15.00 8.45 -1.76
CA ARG A 434 16.09 7.80 -0.99
C ARG A 434 16.44 8.55 0.29
N ILE A 435 16.00 9.80 0.44
CA ILE A 435 16.43 10.71 1.49
C ILE A 435 15.18 11.39 2.07
N ARG A 436 15.12 11.48 3.40
CA ARG A 436 14.10 12.22 4.14
C ARG A 436 14.55 13.67 4.35
N PRO A 437 13.63 14.65 4.47
CA PRO A 437 12.17 14.52 4.45
C PRO A 437 11.61 14.18 3.06
N TYR A 438 10.46 13.51 3.02
CA TYR A 438 9.74 13.18 1.79
C TYR A 438 8.98 14.39 1.24
N GLN A 439 8.75 14.42 -0.08
CA GLN A 439 7.99 15.49 -0.72
C GLN A 439 6.53 15.47 -0.25
N SER A 440 6.06 16.62 0.24
CA SER A 440 4.71 16.76 0.78
C SER A 440 3.61 16.75 -0.30
N ASP A 441 3.93 17.14 -1.53
CA ASP A 441 2.94 17.29 -2.61
C ASP A 441 2.22 15.99 -2.95
N ALA A 442 2.96 14.88 -3.06
CA ALA A 442 2.37 13.56 -3.32
C ALA A 442 1.44 13.12 -2.17
N PHE A 443 1.79 13.47 -0.93
CA PHE A 443 0.96 13.18 0.22
C PHE A 443 -0.32 14.00 0.22
N GLU A 444 -0.22 15.30 -0.01
CA GLU A 444 -1.37 16.19 -0.08
C GLU A 444 -2.33 15.79 -1.20
N GLN A 445 -1.81 15.50 -2.41
CA GLN A 445 -2.64 15.03 -3.52
C GLN A 445 -3.38 13.73 -3.17
N LEU A 446 -2.72 12.81 -2.48
CA LEU A 446 -3.33 11.55 -2.08
C LEU A 446 -4.42 11.76 -1.00
N ILE A 447 -4.19 12.62 0.00
CA ILE A 447 -5.21 12.94 0.99
C ILE A 447 -6.40 13.63 0.30
N LYS A 448 -6.14 14.62 -0.57
CA LYS A 448 -7.18 15.33 -1.34
C LYS A 448 -8.01 14.38 -2.20
N ALA A 449 -7.38 13.42 -2.87
CA ALA A 449 -8.08 12.45 -3.71
C ALA A 449 -9.03 11.52 -2.92
N ASN A 450 -8.68 11.19 -1.66
CA ASN A 450 -9.48 10.27 -0.85
C ASN A 450 -10.51 10.97 0.05
N ILE A 451 -10.18 12.15 0.58
CA ILE A 451 -11.02 12.88 1.55
C ILE A 451 -11.79 14.04 0.90
N GLY A 452 -11.35 14.51 -0.26
CA GLY A 452 -11.91 15.65 -0.99
C GLY A 452 -11.13 16.93 -0.75
N GLU A 453 -10.82 17.66 -1.82
CA GLU A 453 -10.05 18.91 -1.76
C GLU A 453 -10.81 20.06 -1.07
N THR A 454 -12.12 20.13 -1.27
CA THR A 454 -12.99 21.17 -0.71
C THR A 454 -13.70 20.73 0.57
N SER A 455 -13.53 19.48 1.01
CA SER A 455 -14.17 19.00 2.23
C SER A 455 -13.55 19.71 3.43
N LYS A 456 -14.40 20.24 4.30
CA LYS A 456 -14.02 20.90 5.55
C LYS A 456 -14.23 19.94 6.72
N ILE A 457 -13.53 20.21 7.82
CA ILE A 457 -13.74 19.44 9.06
C ILE A 457 -15.16 19.63 9.61
N THR A 458 -15.72 20.83 9.46
CA THR A 458 -17.08 21.20 9.89
C THR A 458 -18.20 20.57 9.05
N ASP A 459 -17.88 20.01 7.88
CA ASP A 459 -18.85 19.24 7.07
C ASP A 459 -19.23 17.90 7.75
N ILE A 460 -18.41 17.43 8.70
CA ILE A 460 -18.66 16.22 9.48
C ILE A 460 -19.60 16.59 10.62
N VAL A 461 -20.83 16.07 10.60
CA VAL A 461 -21.84 16.34 11.63
C VAL A 461 -21.67 15.42 12.85
N SER A 462 -21.32 14.16 12.61
CA SER A 462 -21.14 13.13 13.65
C SER A 462 -20.09 12.11 13.18
N PRO A 463 -19.27 11.54 14.07
CA PRO A 463 -19.13 11.86 15.50
C PRO A 463 -18.51 13.24 15.76
N LYS A 464 -18.46 13.64 17.03
CA LYS A 464 -17.58 14.74 17.46
C LYS A 464 -16.13 14.31 17.25
N LEU A 465 -15.46 14.93 16.29
CA LEU A 465 -14.15 14.58 15.79
C LEU A 465 -13.09 15.53 16.34
N ILE A 466 -12.01 14.95 16.86
CA ILE A 466 -10.82 15.65 17.35
C ILE A 466 -9.60 15.11 16.60
N ILE A 467 -8.81 15.99 16.00
CA ILE A 467 -7.53 15.65 15.38
C ILE A 467 -6.42 16.47 16.05
N THR A 468 -5.43 15.79 16.61
CA THR A 468 -4.35 16.43 17.36
C THR A 468 -3.20 16.87 16.46
N THR A 469 -2.55 17.97 16.82
CA THR A 469 -1.30 18.47 16.20
C THR A 469 -0.53 19.31 17.22
N VAL A 470 0.74 19.57 17.00
CA VAL A 470 1.53 20.50 17.82
C VAL A 470 1.67 21.82 17.10
N LEU A 471 1.26 22.91 17.75
CA LEU A 471 1.52 24.27 17.31
C LEU A 471 2.90 24.70 17.82
N ALA A 472 3.87 24.73 16.91
CA ALA A 472 5.28 25.03 17.15
C ALA A 472 5.67 26.48 16.77
N GLU A 473 4.70 27.40 16.67
CA GLU A 473 4.96 28.82 16.34
C GLU A 473 5.56 29.62 17.52
N LYS A 474 5.30 29.18 18.76
CA LYS A 474 5.71 29.88 19.99
C LYS A 474 6.27 28.89 21.01
N HIS A 475 7.10 29.41 21.92
CA HIS A 475 7.60 28.65 23.07
C HIS A 475 6.92 29.14 24.36
N PRO A 476 6.39 28.26 25.23
CA PRO A 476 6.35 26.80 25.09
C PRO A 476 5.43 26.36 23.94
N VAL A 477 5.78 25.25 23.27
CA VAL A 477 4.92 24.65 22.25
C VAL A 477 3.62 24.15 22.87
N GLN A 478 2.53 24.16 22.10
CA GLN A 478 1.20 23.82 22.62
C GLN A 478 0.54 22.73 21.78
N LEU A 479 -0.21 21.86 22.44
CA LEU A 479 -1.13 20.94 21.76
C LEU A 479 -2.28 21.75 21.16
N HIS A 480 -2.53 21.53 19.88
CA HIS A 480 -3.70 22.07 19.20
C HIS A 480 -4.62 20.92 18.78
N MET A 481 -5.92 21.10 19.01
CA MET A 481 -6.96 20.13 18.67
C MET A 481 -7.87 20.74 17.63
N PHE A 482 -7.83 20.22 16.40
CA PHE A 482 -8.83 20.54 15.39
C PHE A 482 -10.12 19.82 15.74
N ARG A 483 -11.24 20.56 15.74
CA ARG A 483 -12.58 20.09 16.12
C ARG A 483 -13.55 20.33 14.98
N ASN A 484 -14.53 19.45 14.79
CA ASN A 484 -15.69 19.72 13.93
C ASN A 484 -16.85 20.41 14.66
N TYR A 485 -16.75 20.64 15.97
CA TYR A 485 -17.77 21.28 16.80
C TYR A 485 -17.20 22.48 17.56
N THR A 486 -18.08 23.36 18.03
CA THR A 486 -17.79 24.45 18.95
C THR A 486 -18.14 24.06 20.38
N LEU A 487 -17.47 24.68 21.36
CA LEU A 487 -17.84 24.53 22.76
C LEU A 487 -19.15 25.30 23.04
N PRO A 488 -20.08 24.73 23.83
CA PRO A 488 -21.32 25.40 24.20
C PRO A 488 -21.06 26.71 24.96
N GLY A 489 -21.80 27.77 24.63
CA GLY A 489 -21.69 29.09 25.27
C GLY A 489 -20.52 29.96 24.79
N ASP A 490 -19.70 29.48 23.85
CA ASP A 490 -18.61 30.26 23.26
C ASP A 490 -19.11 31.17 22.11
N ASP A 491 -20.04 32.08 22.43
CA ASP A 491 -20.62 33.05 21.47
C ASP A 491 -19.68 34.26 21.24
N ASN A 492 -18.78 34.53 22.18
CA ASN A 492 -17.83 35.64 22.14
C ASN A 492 -16.39 35.11 22.07
N GLN A 493 -15.81 35.21 20.87
CA GLN A 493 -14.45 34.89 20.42
C GLN A 493 -13.31 35.53 21.25
N CYS A 494 -13.29 35.34 22.57
CA CYS A 494 -12.40 36.05 23.49
C CYS A 494 -11.32 35.17 24.13
N CYS A 495 -11.35 33.85 23.90
CA CYS A 495 -10.25 32.97 24.29
C CYS A 495 -9.14 33.00 23.23
N THR A 496 -8.18 33.89 23.42
CA THR A 496 -6.94 33.99 22.61
C THR A 496 -6.04 32.75 22.63
N GLN A 497 -6.40 31.70 23.38
CA GLN A 497 -5.76 30.38 23.41
C GLN A 497 -6.59 29.27 22.74
N CYS A 498 -7.88 29.51 22.45
CA CYS A 498 -8.74 28.62 21.67
C CYS A 498 -8.89 29.20 20.27
N SER A 499 -7.84 29.08 19.44
CA SER A 499 -7.84 29.61 18.08
C SER A 499 -8.83 28.84 17.20
N TYR A 500 -10.09 29.29 17.21
CA TYR A 500 -11.14 28.93 16.26
C TYR A 500 -10.68 29.30 14.84
N ILE A 501 -10.49 28.31 13.97
CA ILE A 501 -10.35 28.51 12.52
C ILE A 501 -11.34 27.57 11.83
N PRO A 502 -12.57 28.02 11.53
CA PRO A 502 -13.72 27.13 11.24
C PRO A 502 -13.77 26.67 9.79
N ASP A 503 -12.78 27.07 9.00
CA ASP A 503 -12.83 26.97 7.55
C ASP A 503 -11.59 26.31 6.96
N ILE A 504 -10.94 25.43 7.73
CA ILE A 504 -9.76 24.69 7.27
C ILE A 504 -10.22 23.46 6.48
N PRO A 505 -9.68 23.24 5.27
CA PRO A 505 -9.87 22.00 4.53
C PRO A 505 -9.39 20.79 5.35
N LEU A 506 -10.20 19.73 5.38
CA LEU A 506 -9.92 18.52 6.16
C LEU A 506 -8.59 17.87 5.74
N TRP A 507 -8.24 17.92 4.46
CA TRP A 507 -6.94 17.42 3.99
C TRP A 507 -5.76 18.15 4.63
N LYS A 508 -5.90 19.45 4.90
CA LYS A 508 -4.85 20.26 5.54
C LYS A 508 -4.75 19.95 7.02
N VAL A 509 -5.88 19.78 7.70
CA VAL A 509 -5.93 19.31 9.10
C VAL A 509 -5.18 18.00 9.26
N LEU A 510 -5.45 17.03 8.37
CA LEU A 510 -4.78 15.73 8.37
C LEU A 510 -3.28 15.87 8.13
N ARG A 511 -2.88 16.73 7.18
CA ARG A 511 -1.46 16.97 6.90
C ARG A 511 -0.72 17.63 8.06
N CYS A 512 -1.36 18.52 8.81
CA CYS A 512 -0.82 19.11 10.05
C CYS A 512 -0.59 18.02 11.11
N SER A 513 -1.58 17.14 11.30
CA SER A 513 -1.49 16.04 12.27
C SER A 513 -0.43 14.99 11.91
N SER A 514 -0.17 14.78 10.61
CA SER A 514 0.78 13.78 10.12
C SER A 514 2.16 14.33 9.74
N ALA A 515 2.49 15.56 10.15
CA ALA A 515 3.77 16.22 9.87
C ALA A 515 4.90 15.68 10.76
N ALA A 516 5.16 14.38 10.66
CA ALA A 516 6.08 13.66 11.53
C ALA A 516 7.50 14.22 11.38
N PRO A 517 8.12 14.74 12.46
CA PRO A 517 9.50 15.23 12.43
C PRO A 517 10.43 14.20 11.82
N THR A 518 11.40 14.64 11.01
CA THR A 518 12.34 13.80 10.24
C THR A 518 11.76 13.07 9.04
N TYR A 519 10.44 12.90 8.92
CA TYR A 519 9.80 12.25 7.77
C TYR A 519 9.19 13.25 6.80
N PHE A 520 8.51 14.27 7.33
CA PHE A 520 7.79 15.26 6.56
C PHE A 520 8.04 16.66 7.11
N ASP A 521 8.04 17.65 6.23
CA ASP A 521 8.14 19.05 6.62
C ASP A 521 6.93 19.51 7.43
N SER A 522 7.14 20.53 8.26
CA SER A 522 6.06 21.18 9.00
C SER A 522 5.10 21.90 8.05
N VAL A 523 3.82 21.99 8.45
CA VAL A 523 2.80 22.67 7.66
C VAL A 523 2.73 24.13 8.06
N ASP A 524 2.74 25.02 7.07
CA ASP A 524 2.77 26.48 7.24
C ASP A 524 3.95 26.99 8.11
N ASN A 525 5.00 26.18 8.31
CA ASN A 525 6.06 26.42 9.31
C ASN A 525 5.54 26.59 10.75
N LYS A 526 4.36 26.03 11.06
CA LYS A 526 3.67 26.19 12.35
C LYS A 526 3.25 24.86 12.97
N PHE A 527 2.77 23.93 12.16
CA PHE A 527 2.19 22.68 12.65
C PHE A 527 3.11 21.49 12.44
N VAL A 528 3.23 20.68 13.49
CA VAL A 528 4.03 19.46 13.55
C VAL A 528 3.13 18.31 14.03
N ASP A 529 3.53 17.07 13.78
CA ASP A 529 2.76 15.88 14.18
C ASP A 529 2.34 15.92 15.65
N GLY A 530 1.06 15.59 15.89
CA GLY A 530 0.47 15.52 17.23
C GLY A 530 1.17 14.48 18.13
N GLY A 531 1.88 13.53 17.53
CA GLY A 531 2.66 12.50 18.20
C GLY A 531 3.71 13.04 19.18
N LEU A 532 4.16 14.28 19.02
CA LEU A 532 5.10 14.90 19.97
C LEU A 532 4.50 15.23 21.35
N ILE A 533 3.17 15.33 21.48
CA ILE A 533 2.51 15.63 22.76
C ILE A 533 1.41 14.61 23.09
N ALA A 534 0.60 14.25 22.10
CA ALA A 534 -0.61 13.44 22.27
C ALA A 534 -0.65 12.28 21.28
N ASN A 535 0.41 11.44 21.22
CA ASN A 535 0.43 10.31 20.28
C ASN A 535 -0.68 9.29 20.53
N ASN A 536 -1.06 9.11 21.80
CA ASN A 536 -2.29 8.43 22.21
C ASN A 536 -3.27 9.48 22.75
N PRO A 537 -4.29 9.87 21.98
CA PRO A 537 -5.19 10.95 22.36
C PRO A 537 -6.28 10.53 23.38
N ALA A 538 -6.19 9.36 24.03
CA ALA A 538 -7.25 8.88 24.93
C ALA A 538 -7.46 9.79 26.14
N LEU A 539 -6.38 10.26 26.76
CA LEU A 539 -6.48 11.17 27.90
C LEU A 539 -6.95 12.57 27.47
N ASP A 540 -6.48 13.02 26.31
CA ASP A 540 -6.91 14.28 25.69
C ASP A 540 -8.40 14.27 25.34
N LEU A 541 -8.90 13.15 24.81
CA LEU A 541 -10.30 12.91 24.51
C LEU A 541 -11.17 12.95 25.75
N LEU A 542 -10.75 12.30 26.85
CA LEU A 542 -11.45 12.38 28.14
C LEU A 542 -11.49 13.82 28.66
N SER A 543 -10.35 14.51 28.60
CA SER A 543 -10.23 15.89 29.08
C SER A 543 -11.11 16.84 28.26
N GLU A 544 -11.20 16.62 26.96
CA GLU A 544 -12.04 17.39 26.04
C GLU A 544 -13.53 17.08 26.22
N PHE A 545 -13.89 15.83 26.46
CA PHE A 545 -15.26 15.44 26.81
C PHE A 545 -15.73 16.16 28.08
N GLU A 546 -14.92 16.12 29.15
CA GLU A 546 -15.25 16.77 30.42
C GLU A 546 -15.32 18.29 30.29
N ARG A 547 -14.44 18.88 29.47
CA ARG A 547 -14.47 20.31 29.14
C ARG A 547 -15.77 20.68 28.42
N TYR A 548 -16.16 19.92 27.41
CA TYR A 548 -17.39 20.15 26.67
C TYR A 548 -18.62 20.09 27.59
N LYS A 549 -18.66 19.09 28.47
CA LYS A 549 -19.72 18.94 29.47
C LYS A 549 -19.76 20.11 30.45
N SER A 550 -18.60 20.54 30.97
CA SER A 550 -18.49 21.70 31.85
C SER A 550 -19.03 22.97 31.18
N CYS A 551 -18.77 23.15 29.88
CA CYS A 551 -19.33 24.24 29.08
C CYS A 551 -20.85 24.11 28.90
N GLN A 552 -21.40 22.91 28.73
CA GLN A 552 -22.86 22.68 28.68
C GLN A 552 -23.53 23.07 30.00
N GLU A 553 -22.96 22.62 31.12
CA GLU A 553 -23.46 22.94 32.46
C GLU A 553 -23.43 24.45 32.73
N PHE A 554 -22.34 25.12 32.34
CA PHE A 554 -22.23 26.58 32.47
C PHE A 554 -23.23 27.35 31.58
N SER A 555 -23.53 26.81 30.40
CA SER A 555 -24.45 27.44 29.43
C SER A 555 -25.91 27.05 29.62
N GLU A 556 -26.24 26.35 30.72
CA GLU A 556 -27.59 25.83 31.04
C GLU A 556 -28.20 24.93 29.95
N CYS A 557 -27.38 24.35 29.08
CA CYS A 557 -27.79 23.42 28.02
C CYS A 557 -27.73 21.99 28.56
N ASN A 558 -28.76 21.57 29.29
CA ASN A 558 -28.77 20.28 29.98
C ASN A 558 -29.08 19.09 29.06
N GLU A 559 -28.03 18.48 28.49
CA GLU A 559 -28.07 17.10 27.99
C GLU A 559 -27.33 16.18 28.97
N GLU A 560 -27.98 15.13 29.46
CA GLU A 560 -27.31 14.11 30.27
C GLU A 560 -26.40 13.24 29.40
N ALA A 561 -25.14 13.67 29.25
CA ALA A 561 -24.08 12.90 28.60
C ALA A 561 -23.31 12.06 29.65
N SER A 562 -23.26 10.74 29.46
CA SER A 562 -22.43 9.86 30.29
C SER A 562 -21.64 8.90 29.43
N VAL A 563 -20.38 8.68 29.75
CA VAL A 563 -19.50 7.80 28.98
C VAL A 563 -19.80 6.33 29.30
N GLY A 564 -20.12 5.55 28.27
CA GLY A 564 -20.36 4.11 28.38
C GLY A 564 -19.07 3.30 28.31
N CYS A 565 -18.13 3.69 27.46
CA CYS A 565 -16.77 3.16 27.44
C CYS A 565 -15.82 4.09 26.69
N LEU A 566 -14.52 3.90 26.95
CA LEU A 566 -13.45 4.43 26.11
C LEU A 566 -12.69 3.27 25.47
N LEU A 567 -12.71 3.23 24.14
CA LEU A 567 -11.97 2.29 23.31
C LEU A 567 -10.72 2.99 22.75
N SER A 568 -9.53 2.54 23.14
CA SER A 568 -8.24 3.06 22.67
C SER A 568 -7.52 1.99 21.85
N ILE A 569 -7.18 2.30 20.60
CA ILE A 569 -6.55 1.36 19.67
C ILE A 569 -5.14 1.85 19.33
N GLY A 570 -4.15 0.99 19.57
CA GLY A 570 -2.73 1.27 19.34
C GLY A 570 -2.20 0.72 18.03
N THR A 571 -1.16 1.36 17.50
CA THR A 571 -0.46 0.94 16.26
C THR A 571 0.62 -0.13 16.51
N GLY A 572 0.38 -1.02 17.47
CA GLY A 572 1.29 -2.12 17.84
C GLY A 572 2.32 -1.77 18.93
N ARG A 573 2.68 -2.78 19.71
CA ARG A 573 3.72 -2.73 20.75
C ARG A 573 5.03 -3.28 20.21
N ILE A 574 6.08 -2.49 20.30
CA ILE A 574 7.45 -2.90 19.96
C ILE A 574 7.90 -3.94 21.01
N PRO A 575 8.58 -5.04 20.61
CA PRO A 575 9.11 -6.01 21.57
C PRO A 575 10.21 -5.40 22.45
N ASP A 576 10.43 -5.98 23.63
CA ASP A 576 11.51 -5.54 24.52
C ASP A 576 12.87 -5.77 23.86
N MET A 577 13.56 -4.67 23.54
CA MET A 577 14.88 -4.69 22.91
C MET A 577 15.93 -4.18 23.91
N PRO A 578 17.08 -4.87 24.08
CA PRO A 578 18.14 -4.37 24.93
C PRO A 578 18.75 -3.10 24.30
N ILE A 579 18.83 -2.03 25.08
CA ILE A 579 19.56 -0.82 24.71
C ILE A 579 20.96 -0.93 25.30
N GLU A 580 21.99 -0.72 24.49
CA GLU A 580 23.38 -0.67 24.96
C GLU A 580 23.56 0.44 26.00
N SER A 581 24.37 0.16 27.03
CA SER A 581 24.54 1.03 28.20
C SER A 581 24.90 2.47 27.81
N LEU A 582 24.16 3.43 28.35
CA LEU A 582 24.45 4.87 28.31
C LEU A 582 25.62 5.24 29.23
N ASN A 583 26.80 4.65 29.00
CA ASN A 583 28.00 5.07 29.70
C ASN A 583 28.52 6.37 29.05
N LEU A 584 28.02 7.52 29.52
CA LEU A 584 28.49 8.85 29.11
C LEU A 584 29.89 9.19 29.69
N GLY A 585 30.72 8.18 29.94
CA GLY A 585 32.11 8.36 30.35
C GLY A 585 32.92 8.91 29.18
N PHE A 586 33.62 10.03 29.39
CA PHE A 586 34.37 10.80 28.39
C PHE A 586 35.64 10.10 27.86
N ILE A 587 35.62 8.79 27.64
CA ILE A 587 36.82 8.01 27.32
C ILE A 587 37.04 7.91 25.80
N ASN A 588 35.99 8.03 24.97
CA ASN A 588 36.09 7.88 23.51
C ASN A 588 35.04 8.71 22.74
N VAL A 589 35.44 9.35 21.64
CA VAL A 589 34.55 10.18 20.78
C VAL A 589 33.48 9.34 20.08
N ILE A 590 33.82 8.12 19.65
CA ILE A 590 32.87 7.20 18.98
C ILE A 590 31.79 6.74 19.95
N ASP A 591 32.19 6.37 21.17
CA ASP A 591 31.29 5.94 22.25
C ASP A 591 30.37 7.09 22.70
N MET A 592 30.87 8.33 22.64
CA MET A 592 30.07 9.52 22.89
C MET A 592 29.00 9.74 21.82
N VAL A 593 29.35 9.59 20.53
CA VAL A 593 28.39 9.75 19.41
C VAL A 593 27.30 8.66 19.46
N SER A 594 27.66 7.41 19.75
CA SER A 594 26.68 6.33 19.92
C SER A 594 25.78 6.57 21.13
N ALA A 595 26.34 7.01 22.27
CA ALA A 595 25.56 7.35 23.46
C ALA A 595 24.57 8.50 23.21
N PHE A 596 24.98 9.57 22.52
CA PHE A 596 24.08 10.66 22.13
C PHE A 596 22.97 10.21 21.17
N LYS A 597 23.29 9.32 20.23
CA LYS A 597 22.30 8.75 19.32
C LYS A 597 21.27 7.89 20.07
N ASN A 598 21.73 7.04 20.99
CA ASN A 598 20.86 6.19 21.82
C ASN A 598 20.00 7.04 22.75
N LEU A 599 20.56 8.09 23.37
CA LEU A 599 19.80 9.03 24.19
C LEU A 599 18.75 9.78 23.36
N GLY A 600 19.11 10.26 22.18
CA GLY A 600 18.17 10.93 21.27
C GLY A 600 17.01 10.02 20.84
N TYR A 601 17.31 8.74 20.55
CA TYR A 601 16.29 7.73 20.28
C TYR A 601 15.35 7.53 21.47
N MET A 602 15.90 7.37 22.69
CA MET A 602 15.09 7.21 23.91
C MET A 602 14.22 8.43 24.20
N VAL A 603 14.74 9.64 24.01
CA VAL A 603 13.96 10.88 24.20
C VAL A 603 12.81 10.92 23.19
N MET A 604 13.08 10.64 21.90
CA MET A 604 12.03 10.61 20.88
C MET A 604 10.98 9.53 21.16
N ASP A 605 11.39 8.33 21.56
CA ASP A 605 10.51 7.23 21.93
C ASP A 605 9.59 7.62 23.10
N GLN A 606 10.14 8.23 24.17
CA GLN A 606 9.35 8.65 25.32
C GLN A 606 8.43 9.84 25.04
N VAL A 607 8.88 10.81 24.23
CA VAL A 607 8.06 11.96 23.83
C VAL A 607 6.92 11.54 22.92
N THR A 608 7.13 10.52 22.08
CA THR A 608 6.13 9.97 21.17
C THR A 608 5.46 8.70 21.70
N ALA A 609 5.57 8.43 23.00
CA ALA A 609 5.01 7.22 23.58
C ALA A 609 3.48 7.16 23.42
N ALA A 610 2.99 6.12 22.75
CA ALA A 610 1.57 5.79 22.69
C ALA A 610 1.18 4.68 23.69
N GLU A 611 2.18 3.95 24.18
CA GLU A 611 2.08 2.83 25.12
C GLU A 611 2.67 3.19 26.49
N GLY A 612 2.42 2.34 27.49
CA GLY A 612 2.94 2.54 28.85
C GLY A 612 2.15 3.60 29.61
N ARG A 613 2.84 4.67 30.08
CA ARG A 613 2.24 5.66 31.00
C ARG A 613 0.99 6.38 30.46
N PRO A 614 0.90 6.78 29.18
CA PRO A 614 -0.34 7.35 28.63
C PRO A 614 -1.55 6.42 28.82
N VAL A 615 -1.36 5.12 28.55
CA VAL A 615 -2.41 4.09 28.72
C VAL A 615 -2.78 3.91 30.19
N ASP A 616 -1.79 3.82 31.09
CA ASP A 616 -2.05 3.65 32.54
C ASP A 616 -2.82 4.83 33.13
N ARG A 617 -2.47 6.06 32.71
CA ARG A 617 -3.16 7.28 33.13
C ARG A 617 -4.60 7.28 32.63
N ALA A 618 -4.81 7.04 31.33
CA ALA A 618 -6.16 7.00 30.75
C ALA A 618 -7.04 5.93 31.43
N ARG A 619 -6.50 4.73 31.65
CA ARG A 619 -7.19 3.64 32.36
C ARG A 619 -7.58 4.04 33.78
N SER A 620 -6.64 4.61 34.54
CA SER A 620 -6.86 5.00 35.94
C SER A 620 -7.94 6.08 36.06
N TRP A 621 -7.94 7.07 35.16
CA TRP A 621 -8.96 8.12 35.12
C TRP A 621 -10.33 7.57 34.71
N CYS A 622 -10.41 6.69 33.71
CA CYS A 622 -11.66 6.00 33.36
C CYS A 622 -12.22 5.23 34.55
N HIS A 623 -11.38 4.44 35.23
CA HIS A 623 -11.79 3.66 36.41
C HIS A 623 -12.22 4.53 37.58
N CYS A 624 -11.64 5.73 37.73
CA CYS A 624 -12.08 6.74 38.70
C CYS A 624 -13.50 7.24 38.39
N MET A 625 -13.80 7.49 37.11
CA MET A 625 -15.13 7.89 36.62
C MET A 625 -16.14 6.74 36.59
N GLY A 626 -15.69 5.50 36.81
CA GLY A 626 -16.53 4.30 36.68
C GLY A 626 -16.82 3.91 35.24
N VAL A 627 -15.94 4.30 34.32
CA VAL A 627 -16.00 4.04 32.87
C VAL A 627 -15.11 2.84 32.52
N PRO A 628 -15.61 1.84 31.78
CA PRO A 628 -14.80 0.79 31.19
C PRO A 628 -13.77 1.34 30.19
N PHE A 629 -12.51 0.94 30.32
CA PHE A 629 -11.42 1.31 29.42
C PHE A 629 -10.91 0.09 28.68
N PHE A 630 -11.03 0.07 27.36
CA PHE A 630 -10.57 -1.02 26.51
C PHE A 630 -9.34 -0.55 25.72
N ARG A 631 -8.22 -1.27 25.86
CA ARG A 631 -6.99 -1.01 25.11
C ARG A 631 -6.64 -2.24 24.29
N PHE A 632 -6.60 -2.09 22.97
CA PHE A 632 -6.10 -3.11 22.06
C PHE A 632 -4.85 -2.61 21.35
N SER A 633 -3.76 -3.34 21.50
CA SER A 633 -2.51 -3.06 20.81
C SER A 633 -1.68 -4.34 20.70
N THR A 634 -1.48 -4.77 19.46
CA THR A 634 -0.87 -6.04 19.11
C THR A 634 0.62 -6.06 19.48
N PRO A 635 1.12 -7.06 20.21
CA PRO A 635 2.56 -7.31 20.34
C PRO A 635 3.16 -7.63 18.97
N MET A 636 4.11 -6.83 18.50
CA MET A 636 4.77 -7.03 17.21
C MET A 636 5.99 -7.93 17.35
N SER A 637 6.30 -8.72 16.32
CA SER A 637 7.50 -9.57 16.30
C SER A 637 8.82 -8.80 16.22
N LYS A 638 8.78 -7.56 15.70
CA LYS A 638 9.93 -6.66 15.57
C LYS A 638 9.50 -5.19 15.57
N ASP A 639 10.49 -4.29 15.62
CA ASP A 639 10.26 -2.87 15.40
C ASP A 639 10.10 -2.55 13.89
N TYR A 640 8.86 -2.35 13.45
CA TYR A 640 8.55 -2.04 12.04
C TYR A 640 8.69 -0.55 11.74
N ALA A 641 9.62 -0.11 10.91
CA ALA A 641 9.77 1.32 10.59
C ALA A 641 8.45 2.00 10.16
N LEU A 642 8.24 3.26 10.59
CA LEU A 642 7.03 4.05 10.34
C LEU A 642 6.74 4.28 8.84
N ASP A 643 7.77 4.14 7.99
CA ASP A 643 7.76 4.29 6.54
C ASP A 643 8.07 2.98 5.79
N THR A 644 7.84 1.81 6.41
CA THR A 644 8.08 0.54 5.71
C THR A 644 7.23 0.45 4.43
N LYS A 645 7.88 0.05 3.33
CA LYS A 645 7.27 -0.15 2.01
C LYS A 645 7.02 -1.62 1.69
N SER A 646 7.60 -2.51 2.50
CA SER A 646 7.58 -3.94 2.25
C SER A 646 6.16 -4.47 2.39
N ASP A 647 5.62 -4.99 1.28
CA ASP A 647 4.32 -5.68 1.29
C ASP A 647 4.34 -6.84 2.31
N GLN A 648 5.47 -7.55 2.42
CA GLN A 648 5.64 -8.64 3.38
C GLN A 648 5.54 -8.17 4.84
N ASP A 649 6.14 -7.03 5.17
CA ASP A 649 6.09 -6.48 6.54
C ASP A 649 4.67 -6.04 6.90
N LEU A 650 3.96 -5.39 5.97
CA LEU A 650 2.57 -4.99 6.21
C LEU A 650 1.65 -6.19 6.38
N ILE A 651 1.78 -7.21 5.53
CA ILE A 651 1.02 -8.46 5.67
C ILE A 651 1.33 -9.12 7.02
N GLN A 652 2.61 -9.16 7.42
CA GLN A 652 3.01 -9.75 8.70
C GLN A 652 2.39 -8.99 9.89
N MET A 653 2.43 -7.65 9.89
CA MET A 653 1.78 -6.85 10.94
C MET A 653 0.28 -7.12 11.01
N MET A 654 -0.41 -7.18 9.86
CA MET A 654 -1.84 -7.47 9.82
C MET A 654 -2.14 -8.91 10.27
N TRP A 655 -1.27 -9.87 9.95
CA TRP A 655 -1.42 -11.26 10.38
C TRP A 655 -1.25 -11.39 11.90
N GLU A 656 -0.16 -10.86 12.47
CA GLU A 656 0.07 -10.83 13.93
C GLU A 656 -1.09 -10.14 14.65
N THR A 657 -1.64 -9.09 14.03
CA THR A 657 -2.83 -8.39 14.57
C THR A 657 -4.07 -9.28 14.56
N LEU A 658 -4.30 -10.02 13.48
CA LEU A 658 -5.42 -10.97 13.38
C LEU A 658 -5.29 -12.09 14.43
N GLU A 659 -4.09 -12.67 14.60
CA GLU A 659 -3.84 -13.66 15.64
C GLU A 659 -4.11 -13.10 17.04
N TYR A 660 -3.65 -11.89 17.31
CA TYR A 660 -3.87 -11.20 18.58
C TYR A 660 -5.36 -11.00 18.88
N VAL A 661 -6.14 -10.45 17.94
CA VAL A 661 -7.58 -10.19 18.19
C VAL A 661 -8.41 -11.48 18.33
N VAL A 662 -8.01 -12.56 17.65
CA VAL A 662 -8.63 -13.89 17.83
C VAL A 662 -8.35 -14.46 19.23
N ASN A 663 -7.16 -14.20 19.78
CA ASN A 663 -6.83 -14.56 21.15
C ASN A 663 -7.56 -13.67 22.18
N GLU A 664 -7.75 -12.39 21.86
CA GLU A 664 -8.49 -11.41 22.68
C GLU A 664 -10.01 -11.45 22.48
N ARG A 665 -10.55 -12.47 21.79
CA ARG A 665 -11.99 -12.58 21.48
C ARG A 665 -12.91 -12.46 22.69
N ASN A 666 -12.46 -12.90 23.87
CA ASN A 666 -13.24 -12.82 25.10
C ASN A 666 -13.33 -11.37 25.60
N GLU A 667 -12.25 -10.59 25.51
CA GLU A 667 -12.26 -9.19 25.90
C GLU A 667 -13.05 -8.35 24.90
N ILE A 668 -12.98 -8.68 23.61
CA ILE A 668 -13.83 -8.08 22.57
C ILE A 668 -15.31 -8.42 22.81
N ALA A 669 -15.63 -9.64 23.25
CA ALA A 669 -17.01 -10.00 23.62
C ALA A 669 -17.53 -9.18 24.81
N ARG A 670 -16.66 -8.81 25.78
CA ARG A 670 -17.00 -7.90 26.88
C ARG A 670 -17.21 -6.46 26.43
N LEU A 671 -16.57 -6.01 25.36
CA LEU A 671 -16.84 -4.71 24.73
C LEU A 671 -18.20 -4.71 24.02
N VAL A 672 -18.56 -5.80 23.33
CA VAL A 672 -19.72 -5.88 22.42
C VAL A 672 -21.02 -6.31 23.13
N ILE A 673 -21.06 -6.33 24.48
CA ILE A 673 -22.18 -6.87 25.27
C ILE A 673 -23.54 -6.45 24.70
N ARG A 674 -24.29 -7.45 24.21
CA ARG A 674 -25.66 -7.29 23.73
C ARG A 674 -26.61 -7.65 24.87
N PRO A 675 -27.57 -6.77 25.22
CA PRO A 675 -28.59 -7.08 26.23
C PRO A 675 -29.37 -8.38 25.93
N GLU A 676 -29.48 -8.75 24.66
CA GLU A 676 -30.28 -9.89 24.16
C GLU A 676 -29.67 -11.27 24.44
N LEU A 677 -28.42 -11.38 24.91
CA LEU A 677 -27.73 -12.66 25.14
C LEU A 677 -27.73 -13.15 26.59
N ASN A 678 -28.45 -12.45 27.49
CA ASN A 678 -28.59 -12.82 28.90
C ASN A 678 -30.02 -13.31 29.27
N LEU A 679 -30.80 -13.78 28.30
CA LEU A 679 -32.09 -14.46 28.52
C LEU A 679 -32.06 -15.89 28.01
#